data_AF-A0A537HV30-F1
#
_entry.id   AF-A0A537HV30-F1
#
_cell.length_a   1.000
_cell.length_b   1.000
_cell.length_c   1.000
_cell.angle_alpha   90.00
_cell.angle_beta   90.00
_cell.angle_gamma   90.00
#
_symmetry.space_group_name_H-M   'P 1'
#
loop_
_entity.id
_entity.type
_entity.pdbx_description
1 polymer ?
#
loop_
_entity_poly.entity_id
_entity_poly.type
_entity_poly.pdbx_seq_one_letter_code
_entity_poly.pdbx_strand_id
1 'polypeptide(L)'
;MRTIYSLLFTGIFLLVTIISFAQEIRGKVIAEGGFAASAVTVKFKDKSNAVITKPDGSFKIIAKKLPDTLYFSGVGFEPYKVAITEETLKDPSFEIVLLNTRKSLNEVVVTTALGAKRSSKELGYSTSTVGSGYADLSKPAPRGELEYALEGKVAGVTVYGYDASSPSTPIRIRGSSSFRSDEAIVLGNKKIGITDTTIYDKAAPYANILTAGEVNDFYKWKMWEDYTESEFKLWSDHWKINPKKRITVQLVNNNHAPVIGEKVELIDETTGRVIWTAITDNTGKAELWGDIDVKNTEQKLKLVAAGTKDLKNPGFFQNGINTMQVKKPCFVSDKIDIAFAVDATGSMSDEIEFLKLELEDVIRKTFEQNKDLNLNVGSVFYRDLNDEYLTKHIELKNDLLKLLNFVKLQKASGGGDHPEAVNDALRVAIDSLQWREDARSRILFLIMDAPPHDYAKDEMMILIAKAAAKGIRIVPIACSGTNKSTEYLMRCMALATNGTYLFLTDNSGIGLPHIKPTTDTYDVELLNSLLQRVIKQMIAAPACADSKTEQQVFIKTDNPEKVKIYPNPTSGNFKIESNKAIKEIYIADFNGKILQRLSVNDKDRIWNVNIGAYANSTYLVKYITSDNKWGAEKVVLIH
;
A
#
# COMPACT_ATOMS: atom_id res chain seq x y z
N MET A 1 79.68 -4.19 -11.00
CA MET A 1 78.92 -3.01 -10.51
C MET A 1 77.56 -2.81 -11.19
N ARG A 2 77.39 -2.97 -12.52
CA ARG A 2 76.09 -2.73 -13.21
C ARG A 2 74.94 -3.66 -12.78
N THR A 3 75.21 -4.90 -12.40
CA THR A 3 74.19 -5.87 -11.94
C THR A 3 73.67 -5.61 -10.53
N ILE A 4 74.49 -5.00 -9.66
CA ILE A 4 74.09 -4.66 -8.28
C ILE A 4 73.13 -3.45 -8.28
N TYR A 5 73.38 -2.45 -9.12
CA TYR A 5 72.46 -1.31 -9.27
C TYR A 5 71.12 -1.71 -9.90
N SER A 6 71.09 -2.70 -10.79
CA SER A 6 69.85 -3.19 -11.40
C SER A 6 68.96 -3.95 -10.41
N LEU A 7 69.55 -4.73 -9.48
CA LEU A 7 68.84 -5.41 -8.40
C LEU A 7 68.38 -4.45 -7.29
N LEU A 8 69.15 -3.40 -6.99
CA LEU A 8 68.71 -2.36 -6.04
C LEU A 8 67.56 -1.50 -6.58
N PHE A 9 67.56 -1.20 -7.89
CA PHE A 9 66.53 -0.37 -8.52
C PHE A 9 65.21 -1.11 -8.72
N THR A 10 65.25 -2.42 -9.00
CA THR A 10 64.06 -3.28 -9.05
C THR A 10 63.48 -3.57 -7.67
N GLY A 11 64.32 -3.69 -6.63
CA GLY A 11 63.87 -3.82 -5.24
C GLY A 11 63.17 -2.56 -4.71
N ILE A 12 63.63 -1.37 -5.08
CA ILE A 12 62.99 -0.09 -4.71
C ILE A 12 61.66 0.12 -5.45
N PHE A 13 61.53 -0.33 -6.71
CA PHE A 13 60.27 -0.24 -7.45
C PHE A 13 59.21 -1.25 -6.95
N LEU A 14 59.64 -2.39 -6.37
CA LEU A 14 58.74 -3.37 -5.75
C LEU A 14 58.29 -2.98 -4.33
N LEU A 15 59.01 -2.06 -3.65
CA LEU A 15 58.63 -1.56 -2.32
C LEU A 15 57.60 -0.41 -2.37
N VAL A 16 57.36 0.19 -3.53
CA VAL A 16 56.45 1.35 -3.70
C VAL A 16 54.99 0.93 -3.99
N THR A 17 54.71 -0.36 -4.22
CA THR A 17 53.35 -0.84 -4.58
C THR A 17 52.49 -1.30 -3.41
N ILE A 18 52.92 -1.11 -2.15
CA ILE A 18 52.11 -1.41 -0.95
C ILE A 18 51.71 -0.12 -0.23
N ILE A 19 51.14 0.85 -0.95
CA ILE A 19 50.31 1.86 -0.29
C ILE A 19 48.92 1.23 -0.20
N SER A 20 48.60 0.62 0.94
CA SER A 20 47.20 0.38 1.30
C SER A 20 46.49 1.72 1.26
N PHE A 21 45.68 1.96 0.23
CA PHE A 21 44.82 3.14 0.16
C PHE A 21 43.82 3.05 1.30
N ALA A 22 44.12 3.75 2.40
CA ALA A 22 43.18 3.99 3.46
C ALA A 22 42.08 4.89 2.88
N GLN A 23 40.87 4.35 2.75
CA GLN A 23 39.75 5.03 2.11
C GLN A 23 38.96 5.79 3.18
N GLU A 24 38.88 7.09 3.02
CA GLU A 24 38.15 7.97 3.93
C GLU A 24 36.66 7.98 3.59
N ILE A 25 35.84 7.62 4.56
CA ILE A 25 34.38 7.68 4.47
C ILE A 25 33.92 8.90 5.25
N ARG A 26 33.13 9.75 4.59
CA ARG A 26 32.42 10.87 5.20
C ARG A 26 30.93 10.60 5.10
N GLY A 27 30.19 10.97 6.12
CA GLY A 27 28.73 10.87 6.10
C GLY A 27 28.09 11.68 7.20
N LYS A 28 26.76 11.67 7.23
CA LYS A 28 25.95 12.35 8.23
C LYS A 28 24.92 11.40 8.80
N VAL A 29 24.77 11.42 10.12
CA VAL A 29 23.73 10.66 10.82
C VAL A 29 22.64 11.63 11.26
N ILE A 30 21.40 11.28 10.93
CA ILE A 30 20.20 12.05 11.23
C ILE A 30 19.31 11.18 12.11
N ALA A 31 18.62 11.78 13.07
CA ALA A 31 17.62 11.10 13.89
C ALA A 31 16.29 10.99 13.12
N GLU A 32 15.44 10.08 13.55
CA GLU A 32 14.09 9.88 12.99
C GLU A 32 13.26 11.17 12.85
N GLY A 33 13.43 12.16 13.73
CA GLY A 33 12.75 13.45 13.65
C GLY A 33 13.34 14.44 12.63
N GLY A 34 14.32 14.03 11.82
CA GLY A 34 14.96 14.87 10.79
C GLY A 34 16.11 15.75 11.30
N PHE A 35 16.38 15.78 12.61
CA PHE A 35 17.49 16.53 13.20
C PHE A 35 18.80 15.74 13.20
N ALA A 36 19.94 16.43 13.26
CA ALA A 36 21.24 15.80 13.36
C ALA A 36 21.35 14.86 14.58
N ALA A 37 21.77 13.61 14.37
CA ALA A 37 22.03 12.67 15.45
C ALA A 37 23.48 12.83 15.95
N SER A 38 23.64 13.64 16.99
CA SER A 38 24.92 13.81 17.68
C SER A 38 25.21 12.66 18.65
N ALA A 39 26.48 12.50 19.04
CA ALA A 39 26.92 11.50 20.02
C ALA A 39 26.65 10.02 19.63
N VAL A 40 26.50 9.74 18.34
CA VAL A 40 26.39 8.38 17.81
C VAL A 40 27.78 7.82 17.59
N THR A 41 28.03 6.63 18.12
CA THR A 41 29.25 5.86 17.85
C THR A 41 29.16 5.19 16.48
N VAL A 42 30.14 5.42 15.63
CA VAL A 42 30.31 4.81 14.30
C VAL A 42 31.58 3.98 14.31
N LYS A 43 31.49 2.68 14.02
CA LYS A 43 32.64 1.76 14.02
C LYS A 43 32.51 0.63 13.01
N PHE A 44 33.63 0.04 12.61
CA PHE A 44 33.62 -1.23 11.88
C PHE A 44 33.52 -2.42 12.83
N LYS A 45 32.92 -3.52 12.36
CA LYS A 45 32.85 -4.77 13.14
C LYS A 45 34.25 -5.21 13.56
N ASP A 46 34.42 -5.54 14.83
CA ASP A 46 35.66 -6.12 15.39
C ASP A 46 36.92 -5.24 15.20
N LYS A 47 36.76 -3.93 14.93
CA LYS A 47 37.88 -2.97 14.86
C LYS A 47 37.86 -2.00 16.04
N SER A 48 39.05 -1.68 16.55
CA SER A 48 39.24 -0.71 17.64
C SER A 48 38.96 0.74 17.23
N ASN A 49 38.93 1.03 15.93
CA ASN A 49 38.70 2.38 15.41
C ASN A 49 37.19 2.67 15.43
N ALA A 50 36.77 3.52 16.36
CA ALA A 50 35.44 4.11 16.44
C ALA A 50 35.55 5.63 16.38
N VAL A 51 34.55 6.27 15.80
CA VAL A 51 34.40 7.73 15.79
C VAL A 51 33.03 8.08 16.35
N ILE A 52 32.88 9.31 16.85
CA ILE A 52 31.61 9.81 17.37
C ILE A 52 31.12 10.90 16.42
N THR A 53 29.82 10.91 16.12
CA THR A 53 29.21 11.97 15.31
C THR A 53 29.30 13.31 16.01
N LYS A 54 29.58 14.36 15.22
CA LYS A 54 29.61 15.75 15.68
C LYS A 54 28.20 16.26 16.01
N PRO A 55 28.06 17.46 16.62
CA PRO A 55 26.74 18.08 16.88
C PRO A 55 25.86 18.23 15.64
N ASP A 56 26.47 18.44 14.47
CA ASP A 56 25.78 18.50 13.18
C ASP A 56 25.50 17.11 12.56
N GLY A 57 25.80 16.04 13.29
CA GLY A 57 25.60 14.64 12.88
C GLY A 57 26.69 14.10 11.95
N SER A 58 27.66 14.93 11.54
CA SER A 58 28.70 14.51 10.61
C SER A 58 29.71 13.56 11.27
N PHE A 59 30.24 12.62 10.51
CA PHE A 59 31.34 11.75 10.92
C PHE A 59 32.35 11.54 9.78
N LYS A 60 33.55 11.12 10.16
CA LYS A 60 34.62 10.75 9.25
C LYS A 60 35.33 9.53 9.82
N ILE A 61 35.40 8.44 9.07
CA ILE A 61 36.07 7.19 9.48
C ILE A 61 36.88 6.61 8.33
N ILE A 62 38.00 5.97 8.65
CA ILE A 62 38.93 5.43 7.66
C ILE A 62 38.72 3.92 7.53
N ALA A 63 38.36 3.44 6.34
CA ALA A 63 38.33 2.03 6.00
C ALA A 63 39.70 1.55 5.53
N LYS A 64 40.15 0.41 6.06
CA LYS A 64 41.38 -0.26 5.63
C LYS A 64 41.19 -1.12 4.39
N LYS A 65 39.96 -1.60 4.16
CA LYS A 65 39.56 -2.48 3.05
C LYS A 65 38.05 -2.31 2.84
N LEU A 66 37.60 -2.39 1.59
CA LEU A 66 36.19 -2.50 1.21
C LEU A 66 35.95 -3.81 0.43
N PRO A 67 34.71 -4.34 0.41
CA PRO A 67 33.56 -3.89 1.21
C PRO A 67 33.74 -4.18 2.70
N ASP A 68 33.12 -3.37 3.55
CA ASP A 68 33.15 -3.51 5.02
C ASP A 68 31.84 -3.04 5.64
N THR A 69 31.55 -3.35 6.90
CA THR A 69 30.27 -3.01 7.55
C THR A 69 30.46 -1.99 8.66
N LEU A 70 29.81 -0.83 8.52
CA LEU A 70 29.71 0.17 9.59
C LEU A 70 28.55 -0.16 10.52
N TYR A 71 28.79 0.02 11.81
CA TYR A 71 27.85 -0.12 12.91
C TYR A 71 27.67 1.25 13.56
N PHE A 72 26.41 1.63 13.73
CA PHE A 72 25.95 2.85 14.36
C PHE A 72 25.23 2.49 15.65
N SER A 73 25.64 3.11 16.75
CA SER A 73 24.99 2.92 18.05
C SER A 73 25.04 4.20 18.86
N GLY A 74 23.92 4.61 19.43
CA GLY A 74 23.80 5.76 20.32
C GLY A 74 22.70 5.53 21.34
N VAL A 75 22.75 6.26 22.45
CA VAL A 75 21.71 6.18 23.49
C VAL A 75 20.38 6.65 22.90
N GLY A 76 19.31 5.87 23.11
CA GLY A 76 17.98 6.19 22.61
C GLY A 76 17.72 5.81 21.15
N PHE A 77 18.69 5.20 20.45
CA PHE A 77 18.56 4.75 19.06
C PHE A 77 18.62 3.22 18.94
N GLU A 78 17.87 2.68 17.98
CA GLU A 78 18.03 1.29 17.55
C GLU A 78 19.39 1.13 16.84
N PRO A 79 20.22 0.14 17.23
CA PRO A 79 21.50 -0.11 16.57
C PRO A 79 21.28 -0.41 15.08
N TYR A 80 22.04 0.27 14.23
CA TYR A 80 21.94 0.11 12.78
C TYR A 80 23.28 -0.29 12.19
N LYS A 81 23.25 -1.07 11.11
CA LYS A 81 24.46 -1.47 10.38
C LYS A 81 24.26 -1.32 8.88
N VAL A 82 25.30 -0.92 8.17
CA VAL A 82 25.27 -0.73 6.72
C VAL A 82 26.58 -1.24 6.11
N ALA A 83 26.48 -1.93 4.98
CA ALA A 83 27.64 -2.30 4.19
C ALA A 83 28.12 -1.09 3.38
N ILE A 84 29.41 -0.78 3.46
CA ILE A 84 30.09 0.25 2.69
C ILE A 84 30.83 -0.41 1.54
N THR A 85 30.61 0.09 0.34
CA THR A 85 31.27 -0.36 -0.90
C THR A 85 32.03 0.79 -1.55
N GLU A 86 32.77 0.51 -2.61
CA GLU A 86 33.41 1.58 -3.42
C GLU A 86 32.38 2.55 -4.01
N GLU A 87 31.14 2.12 -4.21
CA GLU A 87 30.04 2.96 -4.67
C GLU A 87 29.59 3.93 -3.58
N THR A 88 29.53 3.48 -2.32
CA THR A 88 29.23 4.35 -1.17
C THR A 88 30.26 5.48 -1.02
N LEU A 89 31.52 5.25 -1.41
CA LEU A 89 32.55 6.30 -1.39
C LEU A 89 32.34 7.38 -2.45
N LYS A 90 31.62 7.08 -3.54
CA LYS A 90 31.33 8.02 -4.62
C LYS A 90 30.14 8.92 -4.31
N ASP A 91 29.35 8.58 -3.29
CA ASP A 91 28.20 9.36 -2.85
C ASP A 91 28.65 10.49 -1.90
N PRO A 92 28.62 11.77 -2.33
CA PRO A 92 28.97 12.90 -1.47
C PRO A 92 27.92 13.19 -0.39
N SER A 93 26.74 12.56 -0.49
CA SER A 93 25.57 12.73 0.36
C SER A 93 25.26 11.49 1.21
N PHE A 94 26.28 10.71 1.59
CA PHE A 94 26.08 9.51 2.41
C PHE A 94 25.41 9.84 3.76
N GLU A 95 24.10 9.61 3.83
CA GLU A 95 23.23 9.90 4.96
C GLU A 95 22.66 8.61 5.57
N ILE A 96 22.52 8.59 6.89
CA ILE A 96 21.94 7.49 7.64
C ILE A 96 20.92 8.04 8.63
N VAL A 97 19.68 7.56 8.55
CA VAL A 97 18.66 7.85 9.57
C VAL A 97 18.68 6.78 10.67
N LEU A 98 18.94 7.18 11.92
CA LEU A 98 18.77 6.32 13.09
C LEU A 98 17.36 6.44 13.66
N LEU A 99 16.75 5.28 13.87
CA LEU A 99 15.41 5.16 14.44
C LEU A 99 15.49 5.21 15.96
N ASN A 100 14.55 5.88 16.62
CA ASN A 100 14.52 5.92 18.08
C ASN A 100 14.14 4.54 18.63
N THR A 101 14.71 4.17 19.78
CA THR A 101 14.28 2.98 20.51
C THR A 101 12.85 3.17 21.01
N ARG A 102 11.91 2.38 20.51
CA ARG A 102 10.51 2.42 20.98
C ARG A 102 10.28 1.29 21.97
N LYS A 103 9.81 1.61 23.18
CA LYS A 103 9.16 0.61 24.06
C LYS A 103 7.74 0.43 23.55
N SER A 104 7.32 -0.81 23.30
CA SER A 104 5.91 -1.13 23.00
C SER A 104 5.02 -0.56 24.09
N LEU A 105 4.25 0.48 23.77
CA LEU A 105 3.20 1.01 24.62
C LEU A 105 1.93 0.29 24.19
N ASN A 106 1.42 -0.60 25.06
CA ASN A 106 0.07 -1.14 24.90
C ASN A 106 -0.91 0.04 24.91
N GLU A 107 -1.71 0.15 23.84
CA GLU A 107 -2.72 1.18 23.69
C GLU A 107 -3.76 1.06 24.83
N VAL A 108 -3.84 2.08 25.69
CA VAL A 108 -4.83 2.16 26.75
C VAL A 108 -6.15 2.60 26.11
N VAL A 109 -7.05 1.65 25.92
CA VAL A 109 -8.43 1.92 25.50
C VAL A 109 -9.18 2.52 26.68
N VAL A 110 -9.54 3.81 26.60
CA VAL A 110 -10.43 4.43 27.57
C VAL A 110 -11.87 4.05 27.21
N THR A 111 -12.47 3.16 27.99
CA THR A 111 -13.90 2.81 27.86
C THR A 111 -14.77 3.95 28.40
N THR A 112 -15.50 4.64 27.52
CA THR A 112 -16.62 5.49 27.95
C THR A 112 -17.88 4.64 28.15
N ALA A 113 -18.79 5.10 29.01
CA ALA A 113 -19.96 4.36 29.50
C ALA A 113 -21.03 4.00 28.45
N LEU A 114 -20.72 4.06 27.15
CA LEU A 114 -21.61 3.66 26.05
C LEU A 114 -20.91 2.81 24.96
N GLY A 115 -19.83 2.09 25.29
CA GLY A 115 -19.34 0.96 24.49
C GLY A 115 -18.68 1.27 23.14
N ALA A 116 -18.58 2.54 22.72
CA ALA A 116 -17.79 2.94 21.56
C ALA A 116 -16.30 3.05 21.93
N LYS A 117 -15.44 2.27 21.23
CA LYS A 117 -13.99 2.34 21.36
C LYS A 117 -13.48 3.57 20.58
N ARG A 118 -12.82 4.52 21.26
CA ARG A 118 -12.09 5.64 20.63
C ARG A 118 -10.69 5.75 21.24
N SER A 119 -9.70 6.01 20.38
CA SER A 119 -8.33 6.30 20.80
C SER A 119 -8.28 7.70 21.43
N SER A 120 -7.53 7.90 22.52
CA SER A 120 -7.52 9.15 23.29
C SER A 120 -6.87 10.35 22.59
N LYS A 121 -6.55 10.24 21.29
CA LYS A 121 -5.93 11.30 20.48
C LYS A 121 -6.91 12.06 19.57
N GLU A 122 -8.18 11.66 19.51
CA GLU A 122 -9.16 12.17 18.51
C GLU A 122 -9.84 13.52 18.83
N LEU A 123 -9.48 14.22 19.91
CA LEU A 123 -10.18 15.46 20.28
C LEU A 123 -9.47 16.70 19.74
N GLY A 124 -9.91 17.15 18.57
CA GLY A 124 -10.07 18.58 18.31
C GLY A 124 -9.52 19.10 16.97
N TYR A 125 -10.25 18.88 15.88
CA TYR A 125 -10.13 19.76 14.71
C TYR A 125 -11.51 20.04 14.12
N SER A 126 -11.95 21.29 14.23
CA SER A 126 -13.10 21.85 13.53
C SER A 126 -12.54 22.84 12.50
N THR A 127 -12.70 22.59 11.20
CA THR A 127 -12.44 23.59 10.17
C THR A 127 -13.76 24.16 9.67
N SER A 128 -13.96 25.46 9.80
CA SER A 128 -15.06 26.19 9.16
C SER A 128 -14.52 27.01 7.99
N THR A 129 -14.94 26.70 6.77
CA THR A 129 -14.65 27.45 5.56
C THR A 129 -15.55 28.68 5.48
N VAL A 130 -15.00 29.89 5.34
CA VAL A 130 -15.81 31.10 5.09
C VAL A 130 -15.90 31.31 3.57
N GLY A 131 -17.11 31.15 3.02
CA GLY A 131 -17.41 31.36 1.61
C GLY A 131 -17.29 32.83 1.17
N SER A 132 -16.97 33.02 -0.10
CA SER A 132 -16.79 34.30 -0.81
C SER A 132 -18.11 35.09 -0.93
N GLY A 133 -18.58 35.66 0.18
CA GLY A 133 -19.87 36.33 0.22
C GLY A 133 -20.02 37.38 1.32
N TYR A 134 -19.03 38.25 1.54
CA TYR A 134 -19.20 39.50 2.32
C TYR A 134 -18.33 40.62 1.77
N ALA A 135 -18.67 41.09 0.57
CA ALA A 135 -18.37 42.46 0.17
C ALA A 135 -19.42 43.40 0.78
N ASP A 136 -19.27 43.74 2.06
CA ASP A 136 -19.81 45.00 2.58
C ASP A 136 -19.04 45.46 3.83
N LEU A 137 -17.94 46.17 3.60
CA LEU A 137 -17.18 46.90 4.62
C LEU A 137 -17.60 48.38 4.70
N SER A 138 -18.81 48.74 4.24
CA SER A 138 -19.22 50.16 4.13
C SER A 138 -19.93 50.75 5.35
N LYS A 139 -20.05 50.02 6.48
CA LYS A 139 -20.62 50.59 7.72
C LYS A 139 -19.53 50.86 8.78
N PRO A 140 -19.43 52.10 9.30
CA PRO A 140 -18.37 52.47 10.24
C PRO A 140 -18.57 51.78 11.59
N ALA A 141 -17.57 51.01 12.02
CA ALA A 141 -17.49 50.53 13.40
C ALA A 141 -17.25 51.72 14.36
N PRO A 142 -17.74 51.70 15.61
CA PRO A 142 -17.73 52.87 16.51
C PRO A 142 -16.35 53.40 16.96
N ARG A 143 -15.23 52.91 16.42
CA ARG A 143 -13.88 53.26 16.90
C ARG A 143 -12.79 53.45 15.83
N GLY A 144 -13.14 53.58 14.54
CA GLY A 144 -12.21 54.08 13.53
C GLY A 144 -11.01 53.18 13.16
N GLU A 145 -10.91 51.94 13.67
CA GLU A 145 -9.83 51.01 13.35
C GLU A 145 -10.39 49.71 12.74
N LEU A 146 -9.89 49.35 11.55
CA LEU A 146 -10.29 48.18 10.74
C LEU A 146 -10.11 46.84 11.49
N GLU A 147 -9.24 46.84 12.51
CA GLU A 147 -8.77 45.69 13.27
C GLU A 147 -9.86 45.11 14.19
N TYR A 148 -10.76 45.95 14.74
CA TYR A 148 -11.89 45.51 15.57
C TYR A 148 -13.09 44.97 14.78
N ALA A 149 -13.14 45.18 13.46
CA ALA A 149 -14.24 44.68 12.63
C ALA A 149 -14.21 43.15 12.43
N LEU A 150 -13.09 42.51 12.77
CA LEU A 150 -12.85 41.06 12.66
C LEU A 150 -13.26 40.30 13.93
N GLU A 151 -13.34 40.98 15.07
CA GLU A 151 -13.71 40.41 16.35
C GLU A 151 -15.22 40.08 16.37
N GLY A 152 -15.56 38.81 16.59
CA GLY A 152 -16.95 38.31 16.55
C GLY A 152 -17.48 37.93 15.17
N LYS A 153 -16.74 38.24 14.08
CA LYS A 153 -17.07 37.77 12.71
C LYS A 153 -16.26 36.56 12.26
N VAL A 154 -15.08 36.36 12.83
CA VAL A 154 -14.23 35.17 12.63
C VAL A 154 -14.11 34.44 13.97
N ALA A 155 -14.45 33.15 13.98
CA ALA A 155 -14.36 32.33 15.18
C ALA A 155 -12.90 32.24 15.66
N GLY A 156 -12.67 32.53 16.95
CA GLY A 156 -11.35 32.41 17.57
C GLY A 156 -10.45 33.65 17.46
N VAL A 157 -10.91 34.76 16.89
CA VAL A 157 -10.15 36.03 16.86
C VAL A 157 -10.43 36.86 18.11
N THR A 158 -9.37 37.35 18.77
CA THR A 158 -9.43 38.29 19.90
C THR A 158 -8.44 39.42 19.68
N VAL A 159 -8.89 40.67 19.82
CA VAL A 159 -8.05 41.88 19.67
C VAL A 159 -7.75 42.43 21.04
N TYR A 160 -6.47 42.60 21.38
CA TYR A 160 -6.08 43.17 22.68
C TYR A 160 -5.92 44.69 22.59
N GLY A 161 -6.39 45.38 23.62
CA GLY A 161 -6.40 46.85 23.69
C GLY A 161 -5.01 47.47 23.62
N TYR A 162 -4.95 48.59 22.89
CA TYR A 162 -3.79 49.42 22.60
C TYR A 162 -3.05 49.88 23.87
N ASP A 163 -1.73 49.65 23.91
CA ASP A 163 -0.79 50.37 24.79
C ASP A 163 0.00 51.37 23.94
N ALA A 164 0.08 52.62 24.39
CA ALA A 164 0.68 53.74 23.66
C ALA A 164 2.20 53.63 23.46
N SER A 165 2.82 52.58 24.01
CA SER A 165 4.25 52.26 23.92
C SER A 165 4.65 51.47 22.67
N SER A 166 3.71 50.90 21.90
CA SER A 166 4.01 49.91 20.85
C SER A 166 3.30 50.25 19.51
N PRO A 167 3.97 50.20 18.34
CA PRO A 167 3.40 50.65 17.07
C PRO A 167 2.41 49.68 16.39
N SER A 168 2.11 48.52 16.98
CA SER A 168 1.22 47.51 16.37
C SER A 168 0.22 46.94 17.37
N THR A 169 -1.07 46.93 16.98
CA THR A 169 -2.15 46.26 17.70
C THR A 169 -2.01 44.73 17.52
N PRO A 170 -1.78 43.95 18.59
CA PRO A 170 -1.63 42.50 18.45
C PRO A 170 -3.00 41.83 18.26
N ILE A 171 -3.14 41.09 17.15
CA ILE A 171 -4.32 40.26 16.85
C ILE A 171 -3.97 38.80 17.18
N ARG A 172 -4.82 38.13 17.97
CA ARG A 172 -4.65 36.71 18.31
C ARG A 172 -5.74 35.88 17.66
N ILE A 173 -5.37 34.81 16.96
CA ILE A 173 -6.29 33.85 16.33
C ILE A 173 -6.09 32.47 16.97
N ARG A 174 -7.14 31.90 17.55
CA ARG A 174 -7.15 30.52 18.06
C ARG A 174 -7.56 29.56 16.93
N GLY A 175 -6.69 28.63 16.55
CA GLY A 175 -7.05 27.46 15.74
C GLY A 175 -6.58 27.45 14.28
N SER A 176 -5.76 28.39 13.82
CA SER A 176 -5.19 28.34 12.46
C SER A 176 -3.85 27.59 12.43
N SER A 177 -3.80 26.48 11.71
CA SER A 177 -2.55 25.85 11.27
C SER A 177 -2.03 26.60 10.03
N SER A 178 -0.73 26.93 10.05
CA SER A 178 0.10 27.54 9.00
C SER A 178 0.08 29.07 8.84
N PHE A 179 1.14 29.72 9.31
CA PHE A 179 1.70 30.93 8.73
C PHE A 179 3.24 30.79 8.69
N ARG A 180 3.86 31.10 7.56
CA ARG A 180 5.33 31.19 7.40
C ARG A 180 5.82 32.50 8.04
N SER A 181 6.93 32.47 8.77
CA SER A 181 7.44 33.59 9.59
C SER A 181 7.94 34.80 8.79
N ASP A 182 7.92 34.72 7.47
CA ASP A 182 8.55 35.61 6.52
C ASP A 182 7.56 36.41 5.66
N GLU A 183 6.25 36.20 5.83
CA GLU A 183 5.21 36.99 5.16
C GLU A 183 4.49 37.92 6.14
N ALA A 184 4.64 39.24 5.95
CA ALA A 184 3.81 40.23 6.63
C ALA A 184 2.43 40.27 5.98
N ILE A 185 1.36 40.19 6.78
CA ILE A 185 0.00 40.44 6.28
C ILE A 185 -0.10 41.95 5.96
N VAL A 186 -0.39 42.27 4.70
CA VAL A 186 -0.60 43.64 4.21
C VAL A 186 -2.11 43.88 4.08
N LEU A 187 -2.66 44.78 4.89
CA LEU A 187 -4.03 45.26 4.76
C LEU A 187 -3.99 46.72 4.32
N GLY A 188 -4.36 46.98 3.06
CA GLY A 188 -4.21 48.30 2.44
C GLY A 188 -2.73 48.73 2.38
N ASN A 189 -2.39 49.87 3.00
CA ASN A 189 -1.02 50.42 3.01
C ASN A 189 -0.23 50.15 4.30
N LYS A 190 -0.72 49.27 5.21
CA LYS A 190 -0.10 49.04 6.52
C LYS A 190 0.42 47.60 6.64
N LYS A 191 1.69 47.45 7.04
CA LYS A 191 2.31 46.15 7.38
C LYS A 191 2.02 45.84 8.85
N ILE A 192 1.46 44.67 9.12
CA ILE A 192 1.24 44.18 10.49
C ILE A 192 2.35 43.20 10.84
N GLY A 193 3.15 43.54 11.87
CA GLY A 193 4.16 42.65 12.44
C GLY A 193 3.54 41.72 13.48
N ILE A 194 3.73 40.42 13.34
CA ILE A 194 3.31 39.41 14.32
C ILE A 194 4.45 39.31 15.35
N THR A 195 4.23 39.78 16.58
CA THR A 195 5.30 39.92 17.58
C THR A 195 5.30 38.89 18.71
N ASP A 196 4.38 37.93 18.75
CA ASP A 196 4.50 36.85 19.74
C ASP A 196 3.79 35.58 19.29
N THR A 197 4.41 34.87 18.35
CA THR A 197 4.06 33.47 18.13
C THR A 197 4.80 32.68 19.21
N THR A 198 4.11 32.33 20.31
CA THR A 198 4.52 31.14 21.06
C THR A 198 4.53 29.99 20.05
N ILE A 199 5.73 29.63 19.59
CA ILE A 199 5.98 28.46 18.77
C ILE A 199 5.61 27.28 19.67
N TYR A 200 4.37 26.82 19.56
CA TYR A 200 4.17 25.40 19.76
C TYR A 200 5.03 24.75 18.68
N ASP A 201 6.09 24.07 19.10
CA ASP A 201 6.82 23.13 18.26
C ASP A 201 5.78 22.45 17.39
N LYS A 202 5.90 22.58 16.05
CA LYS A 202 5.14 21.73 15.14
C LYS A 202 5.39 20.33 15.66
N ALA A 203 4.40 19.70 16.29
CA ALA A 203 4.51 18.29 16.62
C ALA A 203 4.91 17.62 15.31
N ALA A 204 6.07 16.97 15.30
CA ALA A 204 6.55 16.30 14.11
C ALA A 204 5.39 15.45 13.57
N PRO A 205 5.13 15.47 12.25
CA PRO A 205 4.03 14.70 11.69
C PRO A 205 4.15 13.25 12.18
N TYR A 206 3.02 12.68 12.60
CA TYR A 206 2.92 11.31 13.10
C TYR A 206 1.98 10.52 12.20
N ALA A 207 2.23 9.22 12.04
CA ALA A 207 1.38 8.33 11.25
C ALA A 207 -0.05 8.22 11.83
N ASN A 208 -0.99 7.62 11.10
CA ASN A 208 -2.42 7.48 11.41
C ASN A 208 -3.24 8.77 11.19
N ILE A 209 -2.95 9.53 10.13
CA ILE A 209 -3.66 10.78 9.82
C ILE A 209 -4.20 10.85 8.39
N LEU A 210 -3.53 10.22 7.42
CA LEU A 210 -4.06 10.18 6.06
C LEU A 210 -5.32 9.31 6.01
N THR A 211 -6.32 9.76 5.26
CA THR A 211 -7.58 9.03 5.07
C THR A 211 -7.68 8.55 3.63
N ALA A 212 -8.22 7.35 3.43
CA ALA A 212 -8.29 6.70 2.14
C ALA A 212 -9.56 5.86 2.00
N GLY A 213 -9.91 5.53 0.76
CA GLY A 213 -10.97 4.58 0.41
C GLY A 213 -10.49 3.49 -0.52
N GLU A 214 -11.34 2.47 -0.71
CA GLU A 214 -11.12 1.34 -1.61
C GLU A 214 -12.26 1.21 -2.62
N VAL A 215 -11.91 1.00 -3.89
CA VAL A 215 -12.82 0.43 -4.89
C VAL A 215 -12.30 -0.93 -5.32
N ASN A 216 -13.04 -1.96 -4.95
CA ASN A 216 -12.77 -3.32 -5.40
C ASN A 216 -13.70 -3.68 -6.56
N ASP A 217 -13.15 -3.59 -7.77
CA ASP A 217 -13.90 -3.82 -9.01
C ASP A 217 -14.37 -5.28 -9.21
N PHE A 218 -13.79 -6.24 -8.50
CA PHE A 218 -14.31 -7.61 -8.49
C PHE A 218 -15.63 -7.74 -7.74
N TYR A 219 -15.84 -6.94 -6.69
CA TYR A 219 -17.13 -6.85 -5.99
C TYR A 219 -18.13 -5.97 -6.72
N LYS A 220 -17.64 -4.97 -7.46
CA LYS A 220 -18.44 -4.02 -8.24
C LYS A 220 -18.41 -4.32 -9.74
N TRP A 221 -18.32 -5.59 -10.14
CA TRP A 221 -18.08 -5.99 -11.54
C TRP A 221 -19.09 -5.40 -12.53
N LYS A 222 -20.38 -5.41 -12.20
CA LYS A 222 -21.41 -4.83 -13.09
C LYS A 222 -21.21 -3.32 -13.29
N MET A 223 -20.82 -2.63 -12.23
CA MET A 223 -20.54 -1.19 -12.26
C MET A 223 -19.27 -0.88 -13.05
N TRP A 224 -18.24 -1.73 -12.95
CA TRP A 224 -17.06 -1.65 -13.82
C TRP A 224 -17.48 -1.74 -15.29
N GLU A 225 -18.30 -2.74 -15.66
CA GLU A 225 -18.82 -2.86 -17.04
C GLU A 225 -19.56 -1.58 -17.47
N ASP A 226 -20.50 -1.07 -16.65
CA ASP A 226 -21.29 0.11 -16.96
C ASP A 226 -20.44 1.39 -17.11
N TYR A 227 -19.44 1.59 -16.25
CA TYR A 227 -18.53 2.74 -16.35
C TYR A 227 -17.56 2.62 -17.53
N THR A 228 -17.07 1.42 -17.86
CA THR A 228 -16.23 1.21 -19.06
C THR A 228 -16.96 1.54 -20.37
N GLU A 229 -18.28 1.47 -20.38
CA GLU A 229 -19.12 1.81 -21.53
C GLU A 229 -19.60 3.26 -21.52
N SER A 230 -19.39 3.98 -20.43
CA SER A 230 -19.79 5.38 -20.25
C SER A 230 -18.60 6.25 -19.87
N GLU A 231 -18.40 6.51 -18.58
CA GLU A 231 -17.41 7.46 -18.03
C GLU A 231 -15.96 7.15 -18.44
N PHE A 232 -15.62 5.87 -18.57
CA PHE A 232 -14.29 5.42 -18.92
C PHE A 232 -14.13 5.04 -20.39
N LYS A 233 -15.14 5.25 -21.23
CA LYS A 233 -15.08 4.84 -22.64
C LYS A 233 -13.91 5.52 -23.38
N LEU A 234 -13.75 6.82 -23.18
CA LEU A 234 -12.64 7.60 -23.74
C LEU A 234 -11.28 7.07 -23.29
N TRP A 235 -11.13 6.73 -22.01
CA TRP A 235 -9.86 6.29 -21.43
C TRP A 235 -9.53 4.84 -21.79
N SER A 236 -10.54 4.00 -21.97
CA SER A 236 -10.38 2.65 -22.53
C SER A 236 -9.77 2.70 -23.92
N ASP A 237 -10.26 3.62 -24.77
CA ASP A 237 -9.74 3.80 -26.13
C ASP A 237 -8.34 4.47 -26.12
N HIS A 238 -8.07 5.40 -25.19
CA HIS A 238 -6.77 6.04 -25.02
C HIS A 238 -5.67 5.07 -24.59
N TRP A 239 -5.92 4.27 -23.55
CA TRP A 239 -4.93 3.35 -22.98
C TRP A 239 -4.86 2.01 -23.71
N LYS A 240 -5.89 1.64 -24.50
CA LYS A 240 -6.03 0.33 -25.15
C LYS A 240 -5.96 -0.87 -24.18
N ILE A 241 -6.13 -0.62 -22.88
CA ILE A 241 -6.19 -1.63 -21.84
C ILE A 241 -7.65 -1.76 -21.45
N ASN A 242 -8.24 -2.93 -21.66
CA ASN A 242 -9.66 -3.14 -21.41
C ASN A 242 -9.94 -4.52 -20.82
N PRO A 243 -9.77 -4.72 -19.49
CA PRO A 243 -10.07 -5.97 -18.81
C PRO A 243 -11.57 -6.35 -18.97
N LYS A 244 -11.90 -6.97 -20.10
CA LYS A 244 -13.21 -7.51 -20.48
C LYS A 244 -13.08 -9.02 -20.62
N LYS A 245 -14.22 -9.71 -20.74
CA LYS A 245 -14.27 -11.18 -20.92
C LYS A 245 -13.47 -11.92 -19.83
N ARG A 246 -13.69 -11.52 -18.57
CA ARG A 246 -13.07 -12.11 -17.39
C ARG A 246 -13.31 -13.61 -17.34
N ILE A 247 -12.25 -14.39 -17.20
CA ILE A 247 -12.30 -15.84 -16.98
C ILE A 247 -11.62 -16.10 -15.63
N THR A 248 -12.40 -16.56 -14.66
CA THR A 248 -11.86 -16.95 -13.35
C THR A 248 -11.77 -18.47 -13.27
N VAL A 249 -10.65 -18.96 -12.76
CA VAL A 249 -10.42 -20.39 -12.51
C VAL A 249 -10.01 -20.62 -11.07
N GLN A 250 -10.68 -21.57 -10.43
CA GLN A 250 -10.34 -22.10 -9.13
C GLN A 250 -9.53 -23.39 -9.33
N LEU A 251 -8.31 -23.39 -8.83
CA LEU A 251 -7.46 -24.58 -8.78
C LEU A 251 -7.61 -25.24 -7.42
N VAL A 252 -7.93 -26.53 -7.43
CA VAL A 252 -8.09 -27.34 -6.22
C VAL A 252 -7.30 -28.63 -6.30
N ASN A 253 -6.93 -29.16 -5.13
CA ASN A 253 -6.34 -30.49 -5.05
C ASN A 253 -7.42 -31.58 -4.96
N ASN A 254 -6.99 -32.84 -4.80
CA ASN A 254 -7.89 -33.99 -4.64
C ASN A 254 -8.82 -33.93 -3.42
N ASN A 255 -8.48 -33.10 -2.43
CA ASN A 255 -9.29 -32.89 -1.23
C ASN A 255 -10.13 -31.60 -1.34
N HIS A 256 -10.24 -31.02 -2.54
CA HIS A 256 -10.93 -29.75 -2.80
C HIS A 256 -10.33 -28.54 -2.06
N ALA A 257 -9.12 -28.67 -1.50
CA ALA A 257 -8.40 -27.54 -0.92
C ALA A 257 -7.78 -26.67 -2.03
N PRO A 258 -7.72 -25.35 -1.85
CA PRO A 258 -7.16 -24.46 -2.86
C PRO A 258 -5.68 -24.73 -3.08
N VAL A 259 -5.26 -24.66 -4.35
CA VAL A 259 -3.84 -24.80 -4.73
C VAL A 259 -3.31 -23.40 -5.05
N ILE A 260 -2.34 -22.95 -4.26
CA ILE A 260 -1.81 -21.58 -4.26
C ILE A 260 -0.47 -21.55 -4.98
N GLY A 261 -0.16 -20.44 -5.68
CA GLY A 261 1.14 -20.26 -6.33
C GLY A 261 1.34 -21.03 -7.64
N GLU A 262 0.29 -21.59 -8.23
CA GLU A 262 0.37 -22.35 -9.48
C GLU A 262 0.10 -21.49 -10.70
N LYS A 263 0.86 -21.75 -11.76
CA LYS A 263 0.68 -21.08 -13.05
C LYS A 263 -0.52 -21.64 -13.79
N VAL A 264 -1.37 -20.73 -14.29
CA VAL A 264 -2.47 -21.03 -15.19
C VAL A 264 -2.34 -20.18 -16.46
N GLU A 265 -2.48 -20.83 -17.61
CA GLU A 265 -2.36 -20.22 -18.93
C GLU A 265 -3.68 -20.31 -19.67
N LEU A 266 -4.11 -19.19 -20.25
CA LEU A 266 -5.20 -19.12 -21.23
C LEU A 266 -4.58 -19.17 -22.63
N ILE A 267 -4.98 -20.15 -23.43
CA ILE A 267 -4.40 -20.42 -24.74
C ILE A 267 -5.49 -20.39 -25.80
N ASP A 268 -5.20 -19.74 -26.93
CA ASP A 268 -5.96 -19.90 -28.17
C ASP A 268 -5.60 -21.25 -28.80
N GLU A 269 -6.52 -22.22 -28.80
CA GLU A 269 -6.31 -23.54 -29.39
C GLU A 269 -6.08 -23.47 -30.90
N THR A 270 -6.63 -22.47 -31.59
CA THR A 270 -6.51 -22.35 -33.05
C THR A 270 -5.10 -21.93 -33.44
N THR A 271 -4.50 -20.99 -32.70
CA THR A 271 -3.17 -20.45 -33.00
C THR A 271 -2.06 -21.07 -32.16
N GLY A 272 -2.40 -21.73 -31.05
CA GLY A 272 -1.45 -22.22 -30.05
C GLY A 272 -0.84 -21.12 -29.17
N ARG A 273 -1.26 -19.86 -29.34
CA ARG A 273 -0.70 -18.70 -28.62
C ARG A 273 -1.22 -18.64 -27.19
N VAL A 274 -0.32 -18.40 -26.24
CA VAL A 274 -0.68 -18.01 -24.87
C VAL A 274 -1.22 -16.57 -24.89
N ILE A 275 -2.47 -16.41 -24.52
CA ILE A 275 -3.17 -15.11 -24.45
C ILE A 275 -2.87 -14.42 -23.13
N TRP A 276 -3.00 -15.18 -22.03
CA TRP A 276 -2.79 -14.66 -20.69
C TRP A 276 -2.15 -15.72 -19.80
N THR A 277 -1.31 -15.28 -18.87
CA THR A 277 -0.74 -16.13 -17.83
C THR A 277 -0.97 -15.47 -16.49
N ALA A 278 -1.42 -16.23 -15.51
CA ALA A 278 -1.60 -15.78 -14.15
C ALA A 278 -1.14 -16.85 -13.16
N ILE A 279 -0.82 -16.44 -11.94
CA ILE A 279 -0.55 -17.34 -10.82
C ILE A 279 -1.76 -17.37 -9.89
N THR A 280 -2.16 -18.55 -9.42
CA THR A 280 -3.25 -18.67 -8.46
C THR A 280 -2.92 -17.97 -7.14
N ASP A 281 -3.85 -17.14 -6.68
CA ASP A 281 -3.75 -16.36 -5.46
C ASP A 281 -3.84 -17.20 -4.18
N ASN A 282 -3.86 -16.51 -3.04
CA ASN A 282 -3.99 -17.08 -1.71
C ASN A 282 -5.32 -17.84 -1.44
N THR A 283 -6.26 -17.80 -2.37
CA THR A 283 -7.51 -18.56 -2.37
C THR A 283 -7.53 -19.66 -3.43
N GLY A 284 -6.43 -19.84 -4.17
CA GLY A 284 -6.31 -20.80 -5.27
C GLY A 284 -6.98 -20.35 -6.57
N LYS A 285 -7.29 -19.06 -6.71
CA LYS A 285 -7.93 -18.51 -7.92
C LYS A 285 -6.95 -17.78 -8.80
N ALA A 286 -7.11 -17.90 -10.11
CA ALA A 286 -6.41 -17.07 -11.07
C ALA A 286 -7.43 -16.33 -11.94
N GLU A 287 -7.16 -15.05 -12.19
CA GLU A 287 -7.93 -14.20 -13.10
C GLU A 287 -7.22 -14.15 -14.45
N LEU A 288 -7.92 -14.54 -15.52
CA LEU A 288 -7.41 -14.55 -16.87
C LEU A 288 -8.32 -13.69 -17.77
N TRP A 289 -7.70 -13.05 -18.75
CA TRP A 289 -8.37 -12.07 -19.60
C TRP A 289 -8.32 -12.56 -21.04
N GLY A 290 -9.48 -12.81 -21.63
CA GLY A 290 -9.59 -13.14 -23.05
C GLY A 290 -9.18 -11.94 -23.89
N ASP A 291 -8.46 -12.19 -24.98
CA ASP A 291 -7.81 -11.16 -25.78
C ASP A 291 -8.76 -9.98 -26.10
N ILE A 292 -8.22 -8.80 -25.83
CA ILE A 292 -8.86 -7.49 -25.86
C ILE A 292 -9.01 -6.98 -27.29
N ASP A 293 -8.36 -7.62 -28.27
CA ASP A 293 -8.25 -7.09 -29.63
C ASP A 293 -8.80 -8.00 -30.74
N VAL A 294 -9.85 -8.79 -30.46
CA VAL A 294 -10.35 -9.76 -31.46
C VAL A 294 -11.84 -9.59 -31.73
N LYS A 295 -12.12 -9.01 -32.91
CA LYS A 295 -13.43 -8.93 -33.57
C LYS A 295 -13.99 -10.30 -34.02
N ASN A 296 -13.27 -11.40 -33.81
CA ASN A 296 -13.66 -12.74 -34.25
C ASN A 296 -14.26 -13.58 -33.12
N THR A 297 -15.52 -13.95 -33.32
CA THR A 297 -16.39 -14.76 -32.47
C THR A 297 -16.12 -16.27 -32.48
N GLU A 298 -14.95 -16.73 -32.95
CA GLU A 298 -14.64 -18.17 -33.14
C GLU A 298 -13.36 -18.67 -32.45
N GLN A 299 -12.79 -17.91 -31.51
CA GLN A 299 -11.61 -18.41 -30.78
C GLN A 299 -11.98 -19.58 -29.85
N LYS A 300 -11.39 -20.74 -30.10
CA LYS A 300 -11.44 -21.90 -29.21
C LYS A 300 -10.41 -21.70 -28.11
N LEU A 301 -10.87 -21.40 -26.90
CA LEU A 301 -9.99 -21.15 -25.76
C LEU A 301 -9.79 -22.42 -24.94
N LYS A 302 -8.60 -22.57 -24.34
CA LYS A 302 -8.35 -23.57 -23.28
C LYS A 302 -7.59 -22.99 -22.11
N LEU A 303 -7.85 -23.52 -20.92
CA LEU A 303 -7.04 -23.30 -19.73
C LEU A 303 -6.10 -24.49 -19.52
N VAL A 304 -4.85 -24.17 -19.21
CA VAL A 304 -3.79 -25.15 -18.93
C VAL A 304 -3.15 -24.81 -17.60
N ALA A 305 -3.01 -25.82 -16.74
CA ALA A 305 -2.25 -25.75 -15.50
C ALA A 305 -1.45 -27.04 -15.30
N ALA A 306 -0.25 -26.95 -14.74
CA ALA A 306 0.62 -28.10 -14.59
C ALA A 306 -0.03 -29.20 -13.73
N GLY A 307 -0.02 -30.44 -14.22
CA GLY A 307 -0.61 -31.58 -13.50
C GLY A 307 -2.15 -31.62 -13.52
N THR A 308 -2.79 -30.86 -14.41
CA THR A 308 -4.24 -30.92 -14.68
C THR A 308 -4.52 -31.46 -16.08
N LYS A 309 -5.78 -31.80 -16.34
CA LYS A 309 -6.28 -31.95 -17.72
C LYS A 309 -6.68 -30.58 -18.24
N ASP A 310 -6.27 -30.23 -19.46
CA ASP A 310 -6.67 -29.00 -20.15
C ASP A 310 -8.21 -28.84 -20.10
N LEU A 311 -8.68 -27.66 -19.67
CA LEU A 311 -10.09 -27.31 -19.71
C LEU A 311 -10.38 -26.56 -21.01
N LYS A 312 -11.10 -27.22 -21.92
CA LYS A 312 -11.53 -26.63 -23.19
C LYS A 312 -12.78 -25.78 -23.01
N ASN A 313 -12.87 -24.70 -23.78
CA ASN A 313 -13.99 -23.75 -23.78
C ASN A 313 -14.38 -23.27 -22.37
N PRO A 314 -13.45 -22.63 -21.63
CA PRO A 314 -13.74 -22.10 -20.30
C PRO A 314 -14.90 -21.10 -20.35
N GLY A 315 -15.76 -21.13 -19.34
CA GLY A 315 -16.84 -20.16 -19.19
C GLY A 315 -16.31 -18.79 -18.76
N PHE A 316 -16.91 -17.71 -19.26
CA PHE A 316 -16.71 -16.37 -18.70
C PHE A 316 -17.29 -16.29 -17.28
N PHE A 317 -16.76 -15.38 -16.46
CA PHE A 317 -17.13 -15.21 -15.05
C PHE A 317 -18.63 -15.04 -14.83
N GLN A 318 -19.33 -14.37 -15.74
CA GLN A 318 -20.79 -14.21 -15.70
C GLN A 318 -21.55 -15.55 -15.68
N ASN A 319 -20.95 -16.62 -16.24
CA ASN A 319 -21.51 -17.97 -16.29
C ASN A 319 -21.03 -18.85 -15.11
N GLY A 320 -20.23 -18.30 -14.20
CA GLY A 320 -19.66 -19.00 -13.04
C GLY A 320 -18.14 -19.16 -13.09
N ILE A 321 -17.60 -19.74 -12.02
CA ILE A 321 -16.16 -19.95 -11.85
C ILE A 321 -15.77 -21.31 -12.43
N ASN A 322 -14.74 -21.34 -13.28
CA ASN A 322 -14.18 -22.59 -13.79
C ASN A 322 -13.43 -23.31 -12.67
N THR A 323 -13.46 -24.64 -12.64
CA THR A 323 -12.71 -25.42 -11.63
C THR A 323 -11.81 -26.42 -12.32
N MET A 324 -10.55 -26.49 -11.88
CA MET A 324 -9.56 -27.45 -12.36
C MET A 324 -8.94 -28.17 -11.16
N GLN A 325 -8.76 -29.49 -11.29
CA GLN A 325 -8.22 -30.32 -10.23
C GLN A 325 -6.77 -30.74 -10.54
N VAL A 326 -5.88 -30.53 -9.57
CA VAL A 326 -4.45 -30.89 -9.66
C VAL A 326 -4.16 -32.04 -8.70
N LYS A 327 -3.34 -32.99 -9.15
CA LYS A 327 -2.79 -34.04 -8.27
C LYS A 327 -1.57 -33.52 -7.49
N LYS A 328 -1.78 -32.51 -6.63
CA LYS A 328 -0.75 -31.97 -5.72
C LYS A 328 -1.21 -32.05 -4.26
N PRO A 329 -0.32 -32.28 -3.30
CA PRO A 329 -0.66 -32.18 -1.88
C PRO A 329 -1.02 -30.73 -1.53
N CYS A 330 -1.77 -30.53 -0.44
CA CYS A 330 -1.93 -29.18 0.10
C CYS A 330 -0.58 -28.68 0.62
N PHE A 331 -0.15 -27.52 0.16
CA PHE A 331 1.03 -26.83 0.65
C PHE A 331 0.75 -25.33 0.68
N VAL A 332 1.11 -24.69 1.78
CA VAL A 332 0.99 -23.24 1.95
C VAL A 332 2.34 -22.72 2.40
N SER A 333 2.97 -21.93 1.54
CA SER A 333 4.25 -21.28 1.84
C SER A 333 4.09 -20.30 3.01
N ASP A 334 5.14 -20.07 3.78
CA ASP A 334 5.23 -19.00 4.78
C ASP A 334 5.79 -17.70 4.19
N LYS A 335 6.24 -17.73 2.93
CA LYS A 335 6.94 -16.62 2.27
C LYS A 335 5.97 -15.59 1.68
N ILE A 336 6.18 -14.32 2.01
CA ILE A 336 5.43 -13.17 1.50
C ILE A 336 6.40 -12.11 0.99
N ASP A 337 6.14 -11.58 -0.21
CA ASP A 337 6.90 -10.46 -0.75
C ASP A 337 5.98 -9.23 -0.92
N ILE A 338 6.44 -8.08 -0.43
CA ILE A 338 5.70 -6.80 -0.53
C ILE A 338 6.66 -5.73 -1.06
N ALA A 339 6.24 -4.97 -2.07
CA ALA A 339 7.00 -3.84 -2.58
C ALA A 339 6.14 -2.58 -2.58
N PHE A 340 6.79 -1.43 -2.40
CA PHE A 340 6.18 -0.10 -2.55
C PHE A 340 6.88 0.65 -3.66
N ALA A 341 6.20 0.91 -4.77
CA ALA A 341 6.62 1.85 -5.81
C ALA A 341 5.98 3.21 -5.53
N VAL A 342 6.80 4.24 -5.29
CA VAL A 342 6.35 5.53 -4.78
C VAL A 342 6.85 6.64 -5.68
N ASP A 343 5.92 7.46 -6.12
CA ASP A 343 6.19 8.73 -6.77
C ASP A 343 6.91 9.70 -5.82
N ALA A 344 7.97 10.32 -6.32
CA ALA A 344 8.82 11.25 -5.59
C ALA A 344 9.06 12.56 -6.35
N THR A 345 8.21 12.90 -7.31
CA THR A 345 8.27 14.18 -8.03
C THR A 345 7.85 15.34 -7.12
N GLY A 346 8.01 16.57 -7.61
CA GLY A 346 7.66 17.77 -6.86
C GLY A 346 6.17 17.91 -6.54
N SER A 347 5.25 17.34 -7.34
CA SER A 347 3.81 17.43 -7.10
C SER A 347 3.39 16.73 -5.83
N MET A 348 4.04 15.61 -5.49
CA MET A 348 3.86 14.85 -4.25
C MET A 348 4.34 15.58 -2.97
N SER A 349 4.84 16.82 -3.06
CA SER A 349 5.51 17.51 -1.94
C SER A 349 4.61 17.87 -0.75
N ASP A 350 3.32 17.92 -0.98
CA ASP A 350 2.27 18.13 0.02
C ASP A 350 1.93 16.84 0.81
N GLU A 351 2.17 15.66 0.24
CA GLU A 351 1.75 14.37 0.79
C GLU A 351 2.91 13.44 1.17
N ILE A 352 4.06 13.52 0.50
CA ILE A 352 5.11 12.50 0.59
C ILE A 352 5.64 12.29 2.00
N GLU A 353 5.76 13.36 2.81
CA GLU A 353 6.25 13.25 4.19
C GLU A 353 5.23 12.52 5.08
N PHE A 354 3.94 12.69 4.82
CA PHE A 354 2.89 11.95 5.52
C PHE A 354 2.84 10.50 5.06
N LEU A 355 2.91 10.27 3.73
CA LEU A 355 2.97 8.93 3.15
C LEU A 355 4.15 8.13 3.70
N LYS A 356 5.35 8.71 3.81
CA LYS A 356 6.53 8.06 4.41
C LYS A 356 6.26 7.58 5.84
N LEU A 357 5.53 8.37 6.64
CA LEU A 357 5.18 8.01 8.01
C LEU A 357 4.12 6.90 8.07
N GLU A 358 3.08 6.98 7.23
CA GLU A 358 2.07 5.92 7.12
C GLU A 358 2.69 4.60 6.65
N LEU A 359 3.56 4.65 5.65
CA LEU A 359 4.28 3.49 5.14
C LEU A 359 5.20 2.90 6.21
N GLU A 360 5.91 3.72 6.98
CA GLU A 360 6.70 3.23 8.12
C GLU A 360 5.84 2.47 9.13
N ASP A 361 4.69 3.05 9.52
CA ASP A 361 3.77 2.42 10.47
C ASP A 361 3.21 1.09 9.92
N VAL A 362 2.78 1.09 8.66
CA VAL A 362 2.29 -0.11 7.96
C VAL A 362 3.37 -1.18 7.89
N ILE A 363 4.59 -0.84 7.47
CA ILE A 363 5.69 -1.79 7.37
C ILE A 363 5.95 -2.39 8.75
N ARG A 364 6.13 -1.58 9.79
CA ARG A 364 6.38 -2.05 11.16
C ARG A 364 5.28 -2.98 11.66
N LYS A 365 4.01 -2.56 11.56
CA LYS A 365 2.86 -3.38 11.97
C LYS A 365 2.81 -4.70 11.20
N THR A 366 3.14 -4.69 9.91
CA THR A 366 3.17 -5.92 9.09
C THR A 366 4.22 -6.90 9.63
N PHE A 367 5.43 -6.44 9.94
CA PHE A 367 6.47 -7.28 10.56
C PHE A 367 6.10 -7.74 11.98
N GLU A 368 5.47 -6.88 12.78
CA GLU A 368 5.08 -7.19 14.15
C GLU A 368 3.91 -8.19 14.25
N GLN A 369 2.94 -8.09 13.34
CA GLN A 369 1.73 -8.91 13.36
C GLN A 369 1.90 -10.27 12.69
N ASN A 370 2.90 -10.44 11.82
CA ASN A 370 3.10 -11.65 11.02
C ASN A 370 4.47 -12.29 11.28
N LYS A 371 4.85 -12.42 12.56
CA LYS A 371 6.15 -12.97 12.99
C LYS A 371 6.37 -14.44 12.61
N ASP A 372 5.29 -15.15 12.33
CA ASP A 372 5.24 -16.52 11.84
C ASP A 372 5.46 -16.64 10.32
N LEU A 373 5.45 -15.52 9.59
CA LEU A 373 5.66 -15.47 8.15
C LEU A 373 7.07 -14.97 7.81
N ASN A 374 7.60 -15.47 6.70
CA ASN A 374 8.88 -15.04 6.14
C ASN A 374 8.66 -13.86 5.18
N LEU A 375 8.67 -12.64 5.72
CA LEU A 375 8.45 -11.41 4.98
C LEU A 375 9.72 -10.89 4.32
N ASN A 376 9.67 -10.61 3.01
CA ASN A 376 10.61 -9.72 2.34
C ASN A 376 9.87 -8.47 1.91
N VAL A 377 10.44 -7.30 2.22
CA VAL A 377 9.86 -6.03 1.82
C VAL A 377 10.91 -5.20 1.08
N GLY A 378 10.50 -4.56 -0.01
CA GLY A 378 11.33 -3.73 -0.88
C GLY A 378 10.61 -2.44 -1.24
N SER A 379 11.31 -1.54 -1.91
CA SER A 379 10.69 -0.29 -2.38
C SER A 379 11.43 0.28 -3.58
N VAL A 380 10.69 0.95 -4.46
CA VAL A 380 11.17 1.72 -5.61
C VAL A 380 10.64 3.14 -5.42
N PHE A 381 11.49 4.14 -5.51
CA PHE A 381 11.09 5.53 -5.65
C PHE A 381 11.46 5.98 -7.05
N TYR A 382 10.58 6.75 -7.70
CA TYR A 382 10.81 7.25 -9.03
C TYR A 382 10.51 8.74 -9.11
N ARG A 383 11.07 9.39 -10.13
CA ARG A 383 10.78 10.77 -10.51
C ARG A 383 10.62 10.83 -12.02
N ASP A 384 10.99 11.93 -12.67
CA ASP A 384 10.94 12.05 -14.12
C ASP A 384 12.31 12.05 -14.80
N LEU A 385 12.28 12.05 -16.13
CA LEU A 385 13.43 12.16 -17.00
C LEU A 385 14.18 13.47 -16.70
N ASN A 386 15.51 13.35 -16.63
CA ASN A 386 16.45 14.44 -16.32
C ASN A 386 16.46 14.94 -14.88
N ASP A 387 15.69 14.32 -13.97
CA ASP A 387 15.87 14.54 -12.54
C ASP A 387 17.17 13.91 -12.02
N GLU A 388 17.52 14.23 -10.77
CA GLU A 388 18.68 13.67 -10.06
C GLU A 388 18.78 12.13 -10.20
N TYR A 389 17.64 11.47 -10.25
CA TYR A 389 17.51 10.06 -10.59
C TYR A 389 16.15 9.80 -11.23
N LEU A 390 16.11 8.84 -12.16
CA LEU A 390 14.84 8.34 -12.70
C LEU A 390 14.19 7.34 -11.73
N THR A 391 14.97 6.37 -11.23
CA THR A 391 14.53 5.40 -10.22
C THR A 391 15.64 5.14 -9.19
N LYS A 392 15.25 4.93 -7.94
CA LYS A 392 16.08 4.41 -6.84
C LYS A 392 15.32 3.25 -6.19
N HIS A 393 15.99 2.17 -5.82
CA HIS A 393 15.30 1.05 -5.18
C HIS A 393 16.12 0.37 -4.09
N ILE A 394 15.41 -0.32 -3.20
CA ILE A 394 15.94 -1.28 -2.25
C ILE A 394 15.31 -2.65 -2.51
N GLU A 395 16.15 -3.67 -2.56
CA GLU A 395 15.77 -5.05 -2.85
C GLU A 395 14.81 -5.65 -1.81
N LEU A 396 13.98 -6.60 -2.23
CA LEU A 396 13.11 -7.42 -1.40
C LEU A 396 13.94 -8.27 -0.42
N LYS A 397 14.03 -7.80 0.83
CA LYS A 397 14.74 -8.48 1.91
C LYS A 397 13.99 -8.36 3.23
N ASN A 398 14.28 -9.28 4.15
CA ASN A 398 13.87 -9.19 5.55
C ASN A 398 14.86 -8.30 6.32
N ASP A 399 14.91 -7.00 5.98
CA ASP A 399 15.74 -6.01 6.66
C ASP A 399 14.93 -4.73 6.91
N LEU A 400 14.12 -4.78 7.98
CA LEU A 400 13.21 -3.71 8.38
C LEU A 400 13.93 -2.37 8.52
N LEU A 401 15.06 -2.33 9.24
CA LEU A 401 15.75 -1.08 9.53
C LEU A 401 16.30 -0.44 8.26
N LYS A 402 16.88 -1.23 7.36
CA LYS A 402 17.43 -0.73 6.10
C LYS A 402 16.33 -0.18 5.19
N LEU A 403 15.19 -0.86 5.13
CA LEU A 403 14.02 -0.40 4.39
C LEU A 403 13.47 0.92 4.96
N LEU A 404 13.27 1.01 6.27
CA LEU A 404 12.75 2.23 6.89
C LEU A 404 13.70 3.41 6.70
N ASN A 405 15.01 3.18 6.79
CA ASN A 405 16.02 4.21 6.50
C ASN A 405 15.94 4.66 5.03
N PHE A 406 15.87 3.71 4.09
CA PHE A 406 15.70 4.00 2.67
C PHE A 406 14.47 4.89 2.41
N VAL A 407 13.29 4.53 2.94
CA VAL A 407 12.05 5.31 2.78
C VAL A 407 12.20 6.71 3.39
N LYS A 408 12.79 6.84 4.58
CA LYS A 408 12.94 8.14 5.28
C LYS A 408 13.83 9.14 4.55
N LEU A 409 14.84 8.67 3.82
CA LEU A 409 15.76 9.53 3.08
C LEU A 409 15.16 10.14 1.81
N GLN A 410 14.04 9.60 1.32
CA GLN A 410 13.42 10.08 0.09
C GLN A 410 12.71 11.41 0.31
N LYS A 411 12.70 12.25 -0.73
CA LYS A 411 12.07 13.58 -0.74
C LYS A 411 11.42 13.82 -2.09
N ALA A 412 10.29 14.51 -2.08
CA ALA A 412 9.67 15.05 -3.29
C ALA A 412 10.58 16.12 -3.89
N SER A 413 10.92 15.98 -5.17
CA SER A 413 11.69 16.96 -5.92
C SER A 413 11.62 16.62 -7.40
N GLY A 414 11.98 17.59 -8.26
CA GLY A 414 12.04 17.33 -9.68
C GLY A 414 10.67 17.32 -10.35
N GLY A 415 10.61 16.69 -11.51
CA GLY A 415 9.52 16.81 -12.47
C GLY A 415 9.62 18.08 -13.32
N GLY A 416 8.55 18.40 -14.04
CA GLY A 416 8.46 19.64 -14.81
C GLY A 416 7.33 19.61 -15.83
N ASP A 417 7.07 18.45 -16.41
CA ASP A 417 5.87 18.12 -17.16
C ASP A 417 4.95 17.18 -16.36
N HIS A 418 3.72 17.08 -16.83
CA HIS A 418 2.67 16.19 -16.33
C HIS A 418 2.30 15.34 -17.54
N PRO A 419 2.95 14.19 -17.82
CA PRO A 419 2.96 12.92 -17.07
C PRO A 419 4.34 12.51 -16.51
N GLU A 420 4.49 11.30 -15.94
CA GLU A 420 5.73 10.86 -15.27
C GLU A 420 6.25 9.45 -15.68
N ALA A 421 7.39 9.01 -15.12
CA ALA A 421 8.06 7.75 -15.43
C ALA A 421 7.50 6.50 -14.71
N VAL A 422 6.17 6.37 -14.68
CA VAL A 422 5.47 5.24 -14.02
C VAL A 422 5.87 3.88 -14.60
N ASN A 423 6.01 3.79 -15.93
CA ASN A 423 6.43 2.57 -16.63
C ASN A 423 7.83 2.13 -16.19
N ASP A 424 8.76 3.06 -16.02
CA ASP A 424 10.12 2.77 -15.54
C ASP A 424 10.11 2.25 -14.10
N ALA A 425 9.29 2.84 -13.23
CA ALA A 425 9.09 2.38 -11.87
C ALA A 425 8.53 0.95 -11.83
N LEU A 426 7.50 0.67 -12.62
CA LEU A 426 6.91 -0.66 -12.75
C LEU A 426 7.90 -1.67 -13.31
N ARG A 427 8.68 -1.30 -14.33
CA ARG A 427 9.72 -2.16 -14.91
C ARG A 427 10.77 -2.53 -13.86
N VAL A 428 11.26 -1.57 -13.07
CA VAL A 428 12.19 -1.87 -11.96
C VAL A 428 11.51 -2.76 -10.91
N ALA A 429 10.29 -2.42 -10.49
CA ALA A 429 9.55 -3.17 -9.48
C ALA A 429 9.26 -4.61 -9.91
N ILE A 430 8.94 -4.86 -11.17
CA ILE A 430 8.57 -6.17 -11.71
C ILE A 430 9.82 -6.98 -12.08
N ASP A 431 10.82 -6.37 -12.73
CA ASP A 431 11.93 -7.12 -13.33
C ASP A 431 13.19 -7.14 -12.48
N SER A 432 13.48 -6.05 -11.76
CA SER A 432 14.73 -5.92 -11.00
C SER A 432 14.60 -6.48 -9.59
N LEU A 433 13.47 -6.22 -8.91
CA LEU A 433 13.22 -6.81 -7.59
C LEU A 433 13.11 -8.33 -7.67
N GLN A 434 13.76 -9.02 -6.74
CA GLN A 434 13.90 -10.46 -6.68
C GLN A 434 12.72 -11.12 -5.96
N TRP A 435 11.57 -11.11 -6.62
CA TRP A 435 10.37 -11.83 -6.19
C TRP A 435 10.63 -13.35 -6.10
N ARG A 436 10.31 -13.96 -4.95
CA ARG A 436 10.47 -15.40 -4.73
C ARG A 436 9.37 -16.16 -5.44
N GLU A 437 9.74 -17.15 -6.26
CA GLU A 437 8.79 -17.98 -7.02
C GLU A 437 7.88 -18.85 -6.14
N ASP A 438 8.30 -19.14 -4.92
CA ASP A 438 7.54 -19.91 -3.94
C ASP A 438 6.86 -19.04 -2.86
N ALA A 439 6.84 -17.71 -3.02
CA ALA A 439 6.00 -16.84 -2.20
C ALA A 439 4.52 -17.10 -2.48
N ARG A 440 3.71 -17.26 -1.42
CA ARG A 440 2.25 -17.42 -1.57
C ARG A 440 1.53 -16.13 -1.92
N SER A 441 2.18 -14.99 -1.69
CA SER A 441 1.65 -13.67 -2.04
C SER A 441 2.79 -12.74 -2.42
N ARG A 442 2.59 -12.04 -3.53
CA ARG A 442 3.45 -10.95 -4.03
C ARG A 442 2.56 -9.73 -4.21
N ILE A 443 2.83 -8.65 -3.48
CA ILE A 443 2.00 -7.45 -3.47
C ILE A 443 2.87 -6.26 -3.85
N LEU A 444 2.46 -5.49 -4.85
CA LEU A 444 3.09 -4.25 -5.25
C LEU A 444 2.12 -3.09 -5.01
N PHE A 445 2.37 -2.28 -3.98
CA PHE A 445 1.68 -1.02 -3.79
C PHE A 445 2.28 0.03 -4.71
N LEU A 446 1.46 0.72 -5.48
CA LEU A 446 1.88 1.71 -6.46
C LEU A 446 1.24 3.06 -6.11
N ILE A 447 2.03 3.99 -5.56
CA ILE A 447 1.58 5.29 -5.07
C ILE A 447 1.99 6.35 -6.08
N MET A 448 1.02 7.08 -6.63
CA MET A 448 1.23 8.06 -7.70
C MET A 448 0.13 9.13 -7.74
N ASP A 449 0.47 10.29 -8.29
CA ASP A 449 -0.49 11.34 -8.66
C ASP A 449 -0.61 11.58 -10.18
N ALA A 450 0.34 11.07 -10.97
CA ALA A 450 0.39 11.29 -12.41
C ALA A 450 0.32 9.99 -13.23
N PRO A 451 -0.21 10.03 -14.47
CA PRO A 451 -0.14 8.90 -15.38
C PRO A 451 1.28 8.73 -15.96
N PRO A 452 1.61 7.55 -16.55
CA PRO A 452 2.79 7.42 -17.39
C PRO A 452 2.72 8.34 -18.61
N HIS A 453 3.89 8.66 -19.16
CA HIS A 453 4.00 9.30 -20.47
C HIS A 453 3.29 8.53 -21.58
N ASP A 454 2.74 9.26 -22.56
CA ASP A 454 1.91 8.69 -23.63
C ASP A 454 2.67 7.68 -24.52
N TYR A 455 4.00 7.78 -24.62
CA TYR A 455 4.83 6.81 -25.34
C TYR A 455 4.86 5.42 -24.66
N ALA A 456 4.54 5.36 -23.36
CA ALA A 456 4.61 4.12 -22.58
C ALA A 456 3.30 3.31 -22.62
N LYS A 457 2.24 3.77 -23.30
CA LYS A 457 0.93 3.09 -23.35
C LYS A 457 1.01 1.60 -23.70
N ASP A 458 1.73 1.28 -24.77
CA ASP A 458 1.87 -0.10 -25.23
C ASP A 458 2.73 -0.93 -24.25
N GLU A 459 3.73 -0.31 -23.61
CA GLU A 459 4.56 -0.94 -22.58
C GLU A 459 3.75 -1.24 -21.30
N MET A 460 2.83 -0.36 -20.90
CA MET A 460 2.02 -0.54 -19.69
C MET A 460 1.27 -1.87 -19.71
N MET A 461 0.63 -2.23 -20.83
CA MET A 461 -0.08 -3.51 -20.93
C MET A 461 0.87 -4.71 -20.83
N ILE A 462 2.08 -4.61 -21.41
CA ILE A 462 3.11 -5.64 -21.32
C ILE A 462 3.56 -5.82 -19.87
N LEU A 463 3.83 -4.73 -19.15
CA LEU A 463 4.23 -4.76 -17.75
C LEU A 463 3.13 -5.34 -16.85
N ILE A 464 1.86 -4.94 -17.07
CA ILE A 464 0.71 -5.46 -16.33
C ILE A 464 0.55 -6.98 -16.54
N ALA A 465 0.59 -7.43 -17.81
CA ALA A 465 0.50 -8.85 -18.14
C ALA A 465 1.68 -9.64 -17.53
N LYS A 466 2.88 -9.05 -17.52
CA LYS A 466 4.08 -9.64 -16.90
C LYS A 466 3.93 -9.73 -15.38
N ALA A 467 3.39 -8.70 -14.72
CA ALA A 467 3.09 -8.73 -13.29
C ALA A 467 2.12 -9.88 -12.96
N ALA A 468 1.02 -10.01 -13.72
CA ALA A 468 0.07 -11.11 -13.57
C ALA A 468 0.73 -12.48 -13.77
N ALA A 469 1.57 -12.63 -14.80
CA ALA A 469 2.31 -13.87 -15.08
C ALA A 469 3.31 -14.23 -13.96
N LYS A 470 3.87 -13.24 -13.27
CA LYS A 470 4.71 -13.42 -12.07
C LYS A 470 3.89 -13.55 -10.78
N GLY A 471 2.56 -13.44 -10.83
CA GLY A 471 1.68 -13.47 -9.65
C GLY A 471 1.82 -12.25 -8.74
N ILE A 472 2.35 -11.13 -9.26
CA ILE A 472 2.47 -9.85 -8.55
C ILE A 472 1.14 -9.14 -8.66
N ARG A 473 0.47 -8.92 -7.53
CA ARG A 473 -0.79 -8.16 -7.46
C ARG A 473 -0.49 -6.69 -7.24
N ILE A 474 -0.91 -5.85 -8.17
CA ILE A 474 -0.71 -4.41 -8.11
C ILE A 474 -1.88 -3.79 -7.35
N VAL A 475 -1.57 -2.98 -6.33
CA VAL A 475 -2.52 -2.20 -5.53
C VAL A 475 -2.18 -0.73 -5.69
N PRO A 476 -2.77 -0.04 -6.68
CA PRO A 476 -2.52 1.38 -6.88
C PRO A 476 -3.21 2.21 -5.80
N ILE A 477 -2.56 3.29 -5.37
CA ILE A 477 -3.06 4.29 -4.42
C ILE A 477 -2.97 5.65 -5.12
N ALA A 478 -4.12 6.23 -5.44
CA ALA A 478 -4.20 7.55 -6.06
C ALA A 478 -3.99 8.66 -5.03
N CYS A 479 -3.07 9.57 -5.33
CA CYS A 479 -2.75 10.76 -4.57
C CYS A 479 -3.38 12.02 -5.17
N SER A 480 -3.21 13.16 -4.50
CA SER A 480 -3.73 14.44 -4.97
C SER A 480 -3.14 14.81 -6.34
N GLY A 481 -3.96 15.29 -7.28
CA GLY A 481 -3.51 15.55 -8.66
C GLY A 481 -3.83 14.44 -9.69
N THR A 482 -4.22 13.25 -9.22
CA THR A 482 -4.72 12.16 -10.09
C THR A 482 -5.94 12.62 -10.89
N ASN A 483 -6.06 12.23 -12.16
CA ASN A 483 -7.23 12.51 -13.00
C ASN A 483 -7.99 11.22 -13.40
N LYS A 484 -9.12 11.36 -14.11
CA LYS A 484 -9.96 10.21 -14.52
C LYS A 484 -9.29 9.24 -15.49
N SER A 485 -8.36 9.72 -16.31
CA SER A 485 -7.55 8.86 -17.18
C SER A 485 -6.60 8.00 -16.35
N THR A 486 -5.95 8.60 -15.35
CA THR A 486 -5.06 7.90 -14.40
C THR A 486 -5.85 6.90 -13.53
N GLU A 487 -7.01 7.30 -12.99
CA GLU A 487 -7.89 6.40 -12.23
C GLU A 487 -8.24 5.15 -13.05
N TYR A 488 -8.62 5.32 -14.32
CA TYR A 488 -8.93 4.20 -15.20
C TYR A 488 -7.75 3.24 -15.36
N LEU A 489 -6.57 3.77 -15.66
CA LEU A 489 -5.35 2.97 -15.81
C LEU A 489 -5.03 2.21 -14.51
N MET A 490 -5.11 2.87 -13.36
CA MET A 490 -4.90 2.26 -12.05
C MET A 490 -5.86 1.11 -11.79
N ARG A 491 -7.15 1.29 -12.04
CA ARG A 491 -8.15 0.23 -11.88
C ARG A 491 -7.92 -0.93 -12.83
N CYS A 492 -7.48 -0.67 -14.06
CA CYS A 492 -7.06 -1.70 -15.00
C CYS A 492 -5.86 -2.51 -14.48
N MET A 493 -4.83 -1.85 -13.92
CA MET A 493 -3.69 -2.54 -13.30
C MET A 493 -4.12 -3.45 -12.15
N ALA A 494 -5.00 -2.95 -11.27
CA ALA A 494 -5.55 -3.71 -10.16
C ALA A 494 -6.33 -4.93 -10.66
N LEU A 495 -7.30 -4.75 -11.55
CA LEU A 495 -8.09 -5.85 -12.10
C LEU A 495 -7.21 -6.90 -12.79
N ALA A 496 -6.36 -6.48 -13.72
CA ALA A 496 -5.55 -7.38 -14.52
C ALA A 496 -4.64 -8.28 -13.68
N THR A 497 -4.21 -7.80 -12.51
CA THR A 497 -3.30 -8.49 -11.61
C THR A 497 -3.97 -9.07 -10.36
N ASN A 498 -5.31 -9.08 -10.27
CA ASN A 498 -6.04 -9.55 -9.09
C ASN A 498 -5.75 -8.76 -7.80
N GLY A 499 -5.55 -7.45 -7.94
CA GLY A 499 -5.38 -6.47 -6.88
C GLY A 499 -6.67 -5.72 -6.51
N THR A 500 -6.52 -4.52 -5.94
CA THR A 500 -7.62 -3.59 -5.61
C THR A 500 -7.15 -2.15 -5.81
N TYR A 501 -8.09 -1.21 -6.03
CA TYR A 501 -7.76 0.20 -6.23
C TYR A 501 -8.03 1.00 -4.96
N LEU A 502 -7.04 1.77 -4.51
CA LEU A 502 -7.12 2.64 -3.35
C LEU A 502 -6.94 4.10 -3.79
N PHE A 503 -7.42 5.03 -2.98
CA PHE A 503 -7.28 6.46 -3.24
C PHE A 503 -7.32 7.23 -1.91
N LEU A 504 -6.52 8.28 -1.81
CA LEU A 504 -6.57 9.23 -0.70
C LEU A 504 -7.84 10.09 -0.78
N THR A 505 -8.24 10.61 0.38
CA THR A 505 -9.48 11.38 0.54
C THR A 505 -9.20 12.67 1.30
N ASP A 506 -9.98 13.71 0.99
CA ASP A 506 -9.86 15.03 1.62
C ASP A 506 -10.27 15.05 3.11
N ASN A 507 -10.79 13.94 3.67
CA ASN A 507 -11.24 13.86 5.05
C ASN A 507 -10.14 14.15 6.09
N SER A 508 -8.87 13.89 5.74
CA SER A 508 -7.71 14.20 6.57
C SER A 508 -7.36 15.69 6.60
N GLY A 509 -7.80 16.45 5.58
CA GLY A 509 -7.37 17.84 5.36
C GLY A 509 -5.90 17.98 4.95
N ILE A 510 -5.26 16.90 4.51
CA ILE A 510 -3.86 16.84 4.08
C ILE A 510 -3.82 16.66 2.56
N GLY A 511 -2.84 17.30 1.93
CA GLY A 511 -2.67 17.30 0.49
C GLY A 511 -3.57 18.32 -0.22
N LEU A 512 -3.37 18.45 -1.52
CA LEU A 512 -4.26 19.13 -2.44
C LEU A 512 -5.56 18.32 -2.63
N PRO A 513 -6.60 18.91 -3.24
CA PRO A 513 -7.87 18.20 -3.45
C PRO A 513 -7.71 16.89 -4.22
N HIS A 514 -8.37 15.85 -3.73
CA HIS A 514 -8.41 14.54 -4.35
C HIS A 514 -9.60 14.42 -5.31
N ILE A 515 -9.41 13.73 -6.43
CA ILE A 515 -10.55 13.42 -7.28
C ILE A 515 -11.52 12.49 -6.55
N LYS A 516 -12.82 12.76 -6.71
CA LYS A 516 -13.85 11.82 -6.27
C LYS A 516 -13.73 10.54 -7.11
N PRO A 517 -13.63 9.34 -6.51
CA PRO A 517 -13.55 8.09 -7.25
C PRO A 517 -14.81 7.83 -8.08
N THR A 518 -14.67 7.16 -9.22
CA THR A 518 -15.80 6.70 -10.05
C THR A 518 -16.42 5.46 -9.41
N THR A 519 -17.24 5.68 -8.39
CA THR A 519 -18.01 4.66 -7.68
C THR A 519 -19.23 5.28 -7.01
N ASP A 520 -20.22 4.47 -6.66
CA ASP A 520 -21.43 4.90 -5.97
C ASP A 520 -21.18 5.25 -4.49
N THR A 521 -20.52 4.36 -3.77
CA THR A 521 -20.27 4.43 -2.33
C THR A 521 -18.91 3.82 -1.98
N TYR A 522 -18.28 4.32 -0.93
CA TYR A 522 -17.06 3.75 -0.37
C TYR A 522 -16.96 4.14 1.10
N ASP A 523 -16.23 3.32 1.86
CA ASP A 523 -15.92 3.62 3.25
C ASP A 523 -14.63 4.45 3.32
N VAL A 524 -14.62 5.43 4.21
CA VAL A 524 -13.43 6.22 4.53
C VAL A 524 -12.75 5.59 5.75
N GLU A 525 -11.49 5.19 5.59
CA GLU A 525 -10.65 4.62 6.62
C GLU A 525 -9.35 5.42 6.76
N LEU A 526 -8.61 5.22 7.85
CA LEU A 526 -7.22 5.66 7.89
C LEU A 526 -6.40 4.84 6.89
N LEU A 527 -5.52 5.50 6.13
CA LEU A 527 -4.71 4.87 5.07
C LEU A 527 -3.95 3.66 5.61
N ASN A 528 -3.29 3.79 6.75
CA ASN A 528 -2.54 2.68 7.31
C ASN A 528 -3.41 1.48 7.68
N SER A 529 -4.61 1.72 8.21
CA SER A 529 -5.58 0.70 8.60
C SER A 529 -6.11 -0.02 7.37
N LEU A 530 -6.39 0.74 6.31
CA LEU A 530 -6.76 0.22 5.00
C LEU A 530 -5.64 -0.64 4.41
N LEU A 531 -4.39 -0.17 4.40
CA LEU A 531 -3.24 -0.94 3.90
C LEU A 531 -3.02 -2.22 4.71
N GLN A 532 -3.10 -2.16 6.04
CA GLN A 532 -3.05 -3.35 6.90
C GLN A 532 -4.17 -4.34 6.57
N ARG A 533 -5.39 -3.85 6.36
CA ARG A 533 -6.55 -4.67 5.98
C ARG A 533 -6.32 -5.36 4.64
N VAL A 534 -5.85 -4.62 3.62
CA VAL A 534 -5.54 -5.17 2.29
C VAL A 534 -4.42 -6.20 2.35
N ILE A 535 -3.30 -5.90 3.03
CA ILE A 535 -2.19 -6.85 3.22
C ILE A 535 -2.71 -8.12 3.87
N LYS A 536 -3.45 -8.01 4.99
CA LYS A 536 -4.00 -9.17 5.70
C LYS A 536 -4.90 -10.02 4.82
N GLN A 537 -5.76 -9.40 4.01
CA GLN A 537 -6.63 -10.13 3.08
C GLN A 537 -5.84 -10.85 1.99
N MET A 538 -4.78 -10.22 1.48
CA MET A 538 -3.95 -10.76 0.41
C MET A 538 -3.00 -11.87 0.90
N ILE A 539 -2.51 -11.82 2.14
CA ILE A 539 -1.60 -12.86 2.65
C ILE A 539 -2.35 -14.05 3.26
N ALA A 540 -3.59 -13.87 3.72
CA ALA A 540 -4.36 -14.92 4.40
C ALA A 540 -4.58 -16.15 3.51
N ALA A 541 -4.35 -17.35 4.04
CA ALA A 541 -4.62 -18.60 3.33
C ALA A 541 -5.08 -19.65 4.34
N PRO A 542 -5.99 -20.56 3.92
CA PRO A 542 -6.48 -21.61 4.78
C PRO A 542 -5.35 -22.59 5.14
N ALA A 543 -5.35 -23.07 6.38
CA ALA A 543 -4.44 -24.14 6.77
C ALA A 543 -4.73 -25.41 5.96
N CYS A 544 -3.68 -26.15 5.61
CA CYS A 544 -3.85 -27.51 5.12
C CYS A 544 -4.39 -28.37 6.26
N ALA A 545 -5.64 -28.84 6.15
CA ALA A 545 -6.16 -29.80 7.10
C ALA A 545 -5.37 -31.11 6.98
N ASP A 546 -4.88 -31.64 8.11
CA ASP A 546 -4.21 -32.93 8.15
C ASP A 546 -5.13 -34.01 7.58
N SER A 547 -4.55 -34.86 6.74
CA SER A 547 -5.21 -36.00 6.10
C SER A 547 -5.58 -37.07 7.14
N LYS A 548 -6.61 -36.80 7.94
CA LYS A 548 -7.42 -37.80 8.67
C LYS A 548 -8.85 -37.29 8.85
N THR A 549 -9.51 -37.03 7.73
CA THR A 549 -10.97 -37.04 7.71
C THR A 549 -11.40 -37.71 6.42
N GLU A 550 -12.13 -38.81 6.58
CA GLU A 550 -12.55 -39.73 5.52
C GLU A 550 -13.11 -39.00 4.29
N GLN A 551 -12.62 -39.42 3.13
CA GLN A 551 -13.17 -39.07 1.82
C GLN A 551 -14.65 -39.42 1.80
N GLN A 552 -15.53 -38.44 1.56
CA GLN A 552 -16.84 -38.74 1.01
C GLN A 552 -16.93 -38.22 -0.42
N VAL A 553 -17.32 -39.16 -1.26
CA VAL A 553 -17.45 -39.13 -2.72
C VAL A 553 -18.35 -37.97 -3.12
N PHE A 554 -17.85 -37.06 -3.96
CA PHE A 554 -18.69 -36.07 -4.65
C PHE A 554 -19.49 -36.77 -5.75
N ILE A 555 -20.61 -37.37 -5.36
CA ILE A 555 -21.66 -37.74 -6.31
C ILE A 555 -22.34 -36.42 -6.72
N LYS A 556 -22.42 -36.17 -8.03
CA LYS A 556 -23.43 -35.25 -8.58
C LYS A 556 -24.79 -35.74 -8.12
N THR A 557 -25.34 -35.17 -7.05
CA THR A 557 -26.73 -35.37 -6.68
C THR A 557 -27.43 -34.04 -6.79
N ASP A 558 -28.56 -34.05 -7.52
CA ASP A 558 -29.61 -33.05 -7.39
C ASP A 558 -29.76 -32.63 -5.93
N ASN A 559 -29.79 -31.32 -5.70
CA ASN A 559 -29.92 -30.71 -4.38
C ASN A 559 -31.27 -31.11 -3.76
N PRO A 560 -31.33 -32.07 -2.80
CA PRO A 560 -32.63 -32.56 -2.36
C PRO A 560 -33.19 -31.74 -1.20
N GLU A 561 -32.39 -30.97 -0.46
CA GLU A 561 -32.84 -30.41 0.82
C GLU A 561 -32.24 -29.05 1.16
N LYS A 562 -33.07 -28.01 1.02
CA LYS A 562 -32.74 -26.62 1.34
C LYS A 562 -32.87 -26.36 2.85
N VAL A 563 -31.87 -25.71 3.44
CA VAL A 563 -32.03 -25.06 4.76
C VAL A 563 -32.91 -23.82 4.63
N LYS A 564 -33.71 -23.52 5.65
CA LYS A 564 -34.52 -22.29 5.69
C LYS A 564 -33.69 -21.16 6.28
N ILE A 565 -33.73 -20.00 5.64
CA ILE A 565 -33.06 -18.78 6.10
C ILE A 565 -34.13 -17.71 6.32
N TYR A 566 -34.21 -17.18 7.55
CA TYR A 566 -35.17 -16.12 7.85
C TYR A 566 -34.72 -15.20 9.01
N PRO A 567 -35.03 -13.88 8.94
CA PRO A 567 -35.57 -13.19 7.77
C PRO A 567 -34.56 -13.16 6.62
N ASN A 568 -35.07 -13.18 5.38
CA ASN A 568 -34.27 -13.01 4.18
C ASN A 568 -35.12 -12.26 3.13
N PRO A 569 -34.82 -10.99 2.81
CA PRO A 569 -33.65 -10.22 3.23
C PRO A 569 -33.56 -9.95 4.76
N THR A 570 -32.36 -9.66 5.27
CA THR A 570 -32.06 -9.41 6.70
C THR A 570 -31.34 -8.08 6.89
N SER A 571 -31.52 -7.43 8.04
CA SER A 571 -30.73 -6.26 8.51
C SER A 571 -29.45 -6.62 9.26
N GLY A 572 -29.04 -7.89 9.19
CA GLY A 572 -27.82 -8.40 9.79
C GLY A 572 -28.06 -9.66 10.59
N ASN A 573 -29.14 -9.74 11.36
CA ASN A 573 -29.47 -10.93 12.14
C ASN A 573 -30.42 -11.85 11.39
N PHE A 574 -30.05 -13.13 11.24
CA PHE A 574 -30.92 -14.14 10.66
C PHE A 574 -30.71 -15.51 11.32
N LYS A 575 -31.68 -16.39 11.08
CA LYS A 575 -31.65 -17.79 11.52
C LYS A 575 -31.47 -18.70 10.34
N ILE A 576 -30.67 -19.73 10.54
CA ILE A 576 -30.58 -20.89 9.66
C ILE A 576 -31.30 -22.02 10.37
N GLU A 577 -32.29 -22.63 9.71
CA GLU A 577 -33.03 -23.78 10.23
C GLU A 577 -32.86 -24.97 9.29
N SER A 578 -32.54 -26.12 9.86
CA SER A 578 -32.34 -27.37 9.14
C SER A 578 -33.16 -28.49 9.74
N ASN A 579 -33.80 -29.28 8.89
CA ASN A 579 -34.51 -30.50 9.29
C ASN A 579 -33.55 -31.67 9.58
N LYS A 580 -32.27 -31.54 9.20
CA LYS A 580 -31.22 -32.55 9.44
C LYS A 580 -30.09 -31.99 10.29
N ALA A 581 -29.36 -32.90 10.93
CA ALA A 581 -28.10 -32.56 11.58
C ALA A 581 -27.09 -32.06 10.53
N ILE A 582 -26.51 -30.90 10.80
CA ILE A 582 -25.47 -30.29 9.97
C ILE A 582 -24.12 -30.55 10.64
N LYS A 583 -23.09 -30.80 9.84
CA LYS A 583 -21.72 -31.00 10.29
C LYS A 583 -20.95 -29.68 10.30
N GLU A 584 -21.14 -28.86 9.28
CA GLU A 584 -20.47 -27.57 9.13
C GLU A 584 -21.38 -26.52 8.47
N ILE A 585 -21.27 -25.27 8.92
CA ILE A 585 -21.94 -24.11 8.30
C ILE A 585 -20.94 -22.96 8.14
N TYR A 586 -20.98 -22.33 6.97
CA TYR A 586 -20.16 -21.19 6.59
C TYR A 586 -21.02 -20.08 6.03
N ILE A 587 -20.66 -18.85 6.37
CA ILE A 587 -21.09 -17.66 5.64
C ILE A 587 -19.96 -17.28 4.70
N ALA A 588 -20.27 -17.16 3.42
CA ALA A 588 -19.34 -16.70 2.41
C ALA A 588 -19.91 -15.51 1.65
N ASP A 589 -19.05 -14.68 1.08
CA ASP A 589 -19.49 -13.73 0.05
C ASP A 589 -19.91 -14.47 -1.24
N PHE A 590 -20.49 -13.74 -2.18
CA PHE A 590 -20.93 -14.30 -3.46
C PHE A 590 -19.76 -14.90 -4.29
N ASN A 591 -18.53 -14.42 -4.04
CA ASN A 591 -17.31 -14.94 -4.65
C ASN A 591 -16.78 -16.19 -3.92
N GLY A 592 -17.45 -16.66 -2.87
CA GLY A 592 -17.09 -17.86 -2.12
C GLY A 592 -16.01 -17.66 -1.05
N LYS A 593 -15.58 -16.42 -0.77
CA LYS A 593 -14.69 -16.08 0.35
C LYS A 593 -15.44 -16.32 1.66
N ILE A 594 -14.91 -17.18 2.51
CA ILE A 594 -15.53 -17.47 3.81
C ILE A 594 -15.33 -16.25 4.72
N LEU A 595 -16.44 -15.70 5.22
CA LEU A 595 -16.49 -14.55 6.13
C LEU A 595 -16.64 -15.01 7.58
N GLN A 596 -17.40 -16.08 7.80
CA GLN A 596 -17.67 -16.63 9.12
C GLN A 596 -17.88 -18.14 9.06
N ARG A 597 -17.41 -18.86 10.09
CA ARG A 597 -17.74 -20.27 10.33
C ARG A 597 -18.57 -20.36 11.60
N LEU A 598 -19.69 -21.09 11.56
CA LEU A 598 -20.55 -21.26 12.74
C LEU A 598 -20.14 -22.50 13.53
N SER A 599 -20.31 -22.45 14.84
CA SER A 599 -20.22 -23.64 15.69
C SER A 599 -21.45 -24.51 15.46
N VAL A 600 -21.23 -25.80 15.23
CA VAL A 600 -22.30 -26.76 14.95
C VAL A 600 -22.18 -27.94 15.91
N ASN A 601 -23.30 -28.34 16.52
CA ASN A 601 -23.42 -29.54 17.34
C ASN A 601 -24.50 -30.45 16.72
N ASP A 602 -24.35 -31.77 16.86
CA ASP A 602 -25.24 -32.78 16.24
C ASP A 602 -26.71 -32.65 16.67
N LYS A 603 -26.97 -31.97 17.79
CA LYS A 603 -28.32 -31.70 18.33
C LYS A 603 -28.94 -30.40 17.83
N ASP A 604 -28.14 -29.46 17.33
CA ASP A 604 -28.64 -28.16 16.92
C ASP A 604 -29.39 -28.28 15.58
N ARG A 605 -30.50 -27.56 15.47
CA ARG A 605 -31.32 -27.48 14.26
C ARG A 605 -31.56 -26.03 13.82
N ILE A 606 -31.22 -25.07 14.67
CA ILE A 606 -31.38 -23.64 14.43
C ILE A 606 -30.10 -22.94 14.86
N TRP A 607 -29.54 -22.10 13.98
CA TRP A 607 -28.37 -21.28 14.26
C TRP A 607 -28.70 -19.81 14.09
N ASN A 608 -28.31 -19.00 15.07
CA ASN A 608 -28.43 -17.54 14.98
C ASN A 608 -27.14 -16.97 14.39
N VAL A 609 -27.27 -16.14 13.36
CA VAL A 609 -26.14 -15.56 12.63
C VAL A 609 -26.30 -14.06 12.59
N ASN A 610 -25.19 -13.34 12.79
CA ASN A 610 -25.12 -11.90 12.60
C ASN A 610 -24.06 -11.59 11.52
N ILE A 611 -24.52 -10.98 10.44
CA ILE A 611 -23.71 -10.46 9.33
C ILE A 611 -23.79 -8.93 9.23
N GLY A 612 -24.33 -8.24 10.23
CA GLY A 612 -24.59 -6.79 10.17
C GLY A 612 -23.32 -5.92 10.11
N ALA A 613 -22.16 -6.50 10.40
CA ALA A 613 -20.87 -5.82 10.21
C ALA A 613 -20.35 -5.87 8.76
N TYR A 614 -21.03 -6.59 7.86
CA TYR A 614 -20.64 -6.70 6.46
C TYR A 614 -21.46 -5.75 5.56
N ALA A 615 -20.95 -5.50 4.35
CA ALA A 615 -21.57 -4.60 3.39
C ALA A 615 -22.93 -5.10 2.85
N ASN A 616 -23.79 -4.20 2.39
CA ASN A 616 -25.04 -4.60 1.72
C ASN A 616 -24.74 -5.45 0.48
N SER A 617 -25.08 -6.73 0.52
CA SER A 617 -24.79 -7.68 -0.56
C SER A 617 -25.58 -8.98 -0.42
N THR A 618 -25.42 -9.86 -1.41
CA THR A 618 -25.85 -11.26 -1.32
C THR A 618 -24.71 -12.13 -0.80
N TYR A 619 -24.95 -12.80 0.31
CA TYR A 619 -24.05 -13.77 0.92
C TYR A 619 -24.57 -15.19 0.69
N LEU A 620 -23.68 -16.16 0.82
CA LEU A 620 -23.96 -17.59 0.70
C LEU A 620 -23.83 -18.25 2.06
N VAL A 621 -24.91 -18.88 2.54
CA VAL A 621 -24.86 -19.87 3.61
C VAL A 621 -24.52 -21.21 2.98
N LYS A 622 -23.26 -21.64 3.12
CA LYS A 622 -22.81 -22.97 2.67
C LYS A 622 -22.85 -23.93 3.85
N TYR A 623 -23.32 -25.15 3.64
CA TYR A 623 -23.42 -26.16 4.69
C TYR A 623 -23.11 -27.56 4.19
N ILE A 624 -22.68 -28.41 5.12
CA ILE A 624 -22.45 -29.83 4.90
C ILE A 624 -23.35 -30.60 5.86
N THR A 625 -24.28 -31.39 5.33
CA THR A 625 -25.14 -32.25 6.16
C THR A 625 -24.37 -33.43 6.75
N SER A 626 -24.94 -34.09 7.75
CA SER A 626 -24.34 -35.28 8.39
C SER A 626 -24.08 -36.45 7.43
N ASP A 627 -24.78 -36.53 6.28
CA ASP A 627 -24.51 -37.47 5.17
C ASP A 627 -23.50 -36.92 4.14
N ASN A 628 -22.67 -35.96 4.53
CA ASN A 628 -21.72 -35.14 3.76
C ASN A 628 -22.22 -34.65 2.38
N LYS A 629 -23.50 -34.29 2.27
CA LYS A 629 -23.98 -33.55 1.11
C LYS A 629 -23.75 -32.06 1.31
N TRP A 630 -23.35 -31.39 0.23
CA TRP A 630 -23.15 -29.95 0.21
C TRP A 630 -24.42 -29.24 -0.23
N GLY A 631 -24.74 -28.15 0.47
CA GLY A 631 -25.79 -27.22 0.07
C GLY A 631 -25.33 -25.77 0.19
N ALA A 632 -25.99 -24.88 -0.55
CA ALA A 632 -25.75 -23.46 -0.49
C ALA A 632 -27.06 -22.68 -0.67
N GLU A 633 -27.36 -21.77 0.24
CA GLU A 633 -28.53 -20.90 0.18
C GLU A 633 -28.10 -19.42 0.22
N LYS A 634 -28.85 -18.56 -0.46
CA LYS A 634 -28.57 -17.12 -0.52
C LYS A 634 -29.18 -16.41 0.68
N VAL A 635 -28.47 -15.46 1.26
CA VAL A 635 -29.01 -14.49 2.23
C VAL A 635 -28.66 -13.08 1.77
N VAL A 636 -29.66 -12.20 1.71
CA VAL A 636 -29.50 -10.81 1.26
C VAL A 636 -29.44 -9.91 2.47
N LEU A 637 -28.33 -9.19 2.65
CA LEU A 637 -28.16 -8.16 3.68
C LEU A 637 -28.62 -6.81 3.14
N ILE A 638 -29.57 -6.20 3.84
CA ILE A 638 -30.09 -4.86 3.60
C ILE A 638 -30.08 -4.06 4.92
N HIS A 639 -29.25 -3.03 5.00
CA HIS A 639 -29.25 -2.09 6.13
C HIS A 639 -30.48 -1.18 6.13
#